data_AF-A0A7M3WPM7-F1
#
_entry.id   AF-A0A7M3WPM7-F1
#
_cell.length_a   1.000
_cell.length_b   1.000
_cell.length_c   1.000
_cell.angle_alpha   90.00
_cell.angle_beta   90.00
_cell.angle_gamma   90.00
#
_symmetry.space_group_name_H-M   'P 1'
#
loop_
_entity.id
_entity.type
_entity.pdbx_description
1 polymer ?
#
loop_
_entity_poly.entity_id
_entity_poly.type
_entity_poly.pdbx_seq_one_letter_code
_entity_poly.pdbx_strand_id
1 'polypeptide(L)'
;MNRALALLFASVWLLPTAAAEVVIVQPSEPSAALAIPFSIAVVAALLLWRWFVPRQLASLQVAFEIDDNLYEVHRISKTVAEARELLGERTVSKGVILYMMGMTGILLLIAELMFDPQTFYQPNLFLIAILVGIPIFFSPWETLNAQLIGVGKANVKVGIVSRLGRLTTLPLLIAALIATVFLGLQLEGTVTPEWIAISMLVFMGPTIIAYGRIMGASWNVLLLNKWRSFRGQTTAIDPERPAFINRLVAVVLVLFLFTMPLTALNGIVTVIYVVTVDPPNTESMLNYGGIIGYSIYTNIDVIMEIVGQLEALKSLPQVLSLYLSLNVAIVGLAFIFELTRNLLLGGQSFGGTFGVQLAPPRDIRSEVDVRGKLVAFCFAGFSGYTVLLLLLVCYKEFGDVMPYTEWLNQQQFDEEMRLLTTWMFIAVGQAIFMLTWLASISQFGRLRGLRFDIDPDRRRDGAVMLTEGNSLRMMIDKAAQNDDIDLLRRLQNAEFTDDEALIRHEKARARMWELSLRGLWPQASEEAKKVLAQSGGDDDESRLLLAVSYLASRRLDAAREALYGLEQPEGYDEPELISFLCEWLDPWHGRVDEDDIWDWENNSTIDHLQDMMKMLEYWDPNPDTMNRHEDRLSRIGRISRVALLRAQRRHKEALEMALDCVRSDPTGVRPRIAVALCLLDQGRWHESRTVLDELNTSDPTDPRVKGLMALMGHHPDMEEFEVSMAMDPRSKGRNYLDEAPINPMAGALIRGGLDEALTANALIVAHEAVRRVVGPGHKISALTYLVHLGLVLPFWGMGAAYLATLRGTTVGIGAAVAFGGLHLMYIRLLKQQRHVVKQRDQRMMIELGRRLKRKKAVPTEGNTPVGTHLILTGLLVTVNGVVLDIGLPAWLAARNEPIAERSIQ
;
A
#
# COMPACT_ATOMS: atom_id res chain seq x y z
N MET A 1 12.30 -39.85 17.69
CA MET A 1 11.22 -39.00 18.25
C MET A 1 9.88 -39.20 17.51
N ASN A 2 9.82 -39.10 16.17
CA ASN A 2 8.56 -39.21 15.41
C ASN A 2 7.84 -40.58 15.47
N ARG A 3 8.56 -41.69 15.65
CA ARG A 3 7.93 -43.02 15.75
C ARG A 3 7.28 -43.29 17.12
N ALA A 4 7.86 -42.74 18.19
CA ALA A 4 7.33 -42.89 19.55
C ALA A 4 6.07 -42.05 19.77
N LEU A 5 6.04 -40.83 19.19
CA LEU A 5 4.85 -39.96 19.19
C LEU A 5 3.69 -40.54 18.37
N ALA A 6 3.99 -41.15 17.22
CA ALA A 6 2.98 -41.84 16.40
C ALA A 6 2.43 -43.11 17.08
N LEU A 7 3.28 -43.86 17.81
CA LEU A 7 2.87 -45.01 18.61
C LEU A 7 2.03 -44.60 19.84
N LEU A 8 2.38 -43.48 20.49
CA LEU A 8 1.59 -42.88 21.57
C LEU A 8 0.22 -42.41 21.09
N PHE A 9 0.16 -41.77 19.92
CA PHE A 9 -1.11 -41.40 19.28
C PHE A 9 -1.92 -42.65 18.91
N ALA A 10 -1.31 -43.70 18.38
CA ALA A 10 -2.01 -44.94 18.03
C ALA A 10 -2.54 -45.71 19.24
N SER A 11 -1.87 -45.64 20.41
CA SER A 11 -2.33 -46.33 21.63
C SER A 11 -3.56 -45.70 22.28
N VAL A 12 -3.84 -44.42 22.03
CA VAL A 12 -5.04 -43.73 22.53
C VAL A 12 -6.32 -44.26 21.86
N TRP A 13 -6.21 -44.81 20.65
CA TRP A 13 -7.36 -45.28 19.86
C TRP A 13 -7.85 -46.69 20.25
N LEU A 14 -7.25 -47.33 21.26
CA LEU A 14 -7.61 -48.69 21.70
C LEU A 14 -8.32 -48.74 23.06
N LEU A 15 -8.65 -47.59 23.66
CA LEU A 15 -9.37 -47.55 24.94
C LEU A 15 -10.89 -47.58 24.71
N PRO A 16 -11.63 -48.46 25.40
CA PRO A 16 -13.09 -48.48 25.33
C PRO A 16 -13.66 -47.23 26.00
N THR A 17 -14.47 -46.47 25.26
CA THR A 17 -15.24 -45.34 25.78
C THR A 17 -16.42 -45.86 26.60
N ALA A 18 -16.25 -45.94 27.93
CA ALA A 18 -17.36 -46.15 28.84
C ALA A 18 -18.07 -44.82 29.09
N ALA A 19 -19.38 -44.78 28.85
CA ALA A 19 -20.24 -43.64 29.15
C ALA A 19 -20.33 -43.46 30.68
N ALA A 20 -19.68 -42.42 31.19
CA ALA A 20 -19.84 -41.90 32.54
C ALA A 20 -19.78 -40.36 32.50
N GLU A 21 -20.50 -39.73 33.42
CA GLU A 21 -20.77 -38.29 33.54
C GLU A 21 -19.47 -37.47 33.69
N VAL A 22 -19.35 -36.34 32.97
CA VAL A 22 -18.17 -35.46 33.00
C VAL A 22 -18.09 -34.73 34.35
N VAL A 23 -16.98 -34.87 35.08
CA VAL A 23 -16.80 -34.30 36.42
C VAL A 23 -15.85 -33.09 36.39
N ILE A 24 -16.30 -31.94 36.90
CA ILE A 24 -15.48 -30.72 37.04
C ILE A 24 -14.91 -30.64 38.46
N VAL A 25 -13.59 -30.69 38.58
CA VAL A 25 -12.89 -30.67 39.88
C VAL A 25 -12.62 -29.23 40.33
N GLN A 26 -13.04 -28.91 41.55
CA GLN A 26 -12.89 -27.58 42.16
C GLN A 26 -11.47 -27.32 42.71
N PRO A 27 -11.05 -26.06 42.86
CA PRO A 27 -9.67 -25.70 43.23
C PRO A 27 -9.23 -26.15 44.62
N SER A 28 -10.16 -26.57 45.48
CA SER A 28 -9.92 -26.96 46.88
C SER A 28 -9.16 -28.28 47.05
N GLU A 29 -9.02 -29.08 45.99
CA GLU A 29 -8.28 -30.35 45.99
C GLU A 29 -7.09 -30.32 45.00
N PRO A 30 -6.01 -29.59 45.29
CA PRO A 30 -4.85 -29.53 44.42
C PRO A 30 -4.11 -30.87 44.40
N SER A 31 -4.21 -31.61 43.29
CA SER A 31 -3.40 -32.79 43.03
C SER A 31 -2.34 -32.48 41.97
N ALA A 32 -1.13 -33.02 42.12
CA ALA A 32 -0.06 -32.85 41.13
C ALA A 32 -0.44 -33.42 39.76
N ALA A 33 -1.38 -34.38 39.71
CA ALA A 33 -1.91 -34.95 38.48
C ALA A 33 -2.75 -33.95 37.66
N LEU A 34 -3.54 -33.08 38.33
CA LEU A 34 -4.37 -32.06 37.68
C LEU A 34 -3.56 -30.90 37.07
N ALA A 35 -2.28 -30.78 37.43
CA ALA A 35 -1.36 -29.79 36.85
C ALA A 35 -0.60 -30.31 35.61
N ILE A 36 -0.72 -31.61 35.28
CA ILE A 36 -0.02 -32.23 34.15
C ILE A 36 -0.51 -31.65 32.80
N PRO A 37 -1.82 -31.53 32.52
CA PRO A 37 -2.30 -30.97 31.25
C PRO A 37 -1.78 -29.55 31.01
N PHE A 38 -1.82 -28.71 32.04
CA PHE A 38 -1.27 -27.35 32.00
C PHE A 38 0.22 -27.34 31.69
N SER A 39 1.01 -28.16 32.38
CA SER A 39 2.45 -28.24 32.17
C SER A 39 2.80 -28.66 30.74
N ILE A 40 2.07 -29.63 30.19
CA ILE A 40 2.25 -30.12 28.81
C ILE A 40 1.86 -29.05 27.80
N ALA A 41 0.75 -28.35 28.02
CA ALA A 41 0.32 -27.26 27.15
C ALA A 41 1.35 -26.13 27.10
N VAL A 42 1.93 -25.75 28.25
CA VAL A 42 2.98 -24.73 28.33
C VAL A 42 4.26 -25.18 27.62
N VAL A 43 4.71 -26.42 27.84
CA VAL A 43 5.90 -26.97 27.15
C VAL A 43 5.66 -27.04 25.64
N ALA A 44 4.48 -27.51 25.22
CA ALA A 44 4.09 -27.56 23.80
C ALA A 44 4.03 -26.15 23.19
N ALA A 45 3.46 -25.17 23.88
CA ALA A 45 3.42 -23.78 23.45
C ALA A 45 4.83 -23.18 23.32
N LEU A 46 5.74 -23.47 24.25
CA LEU A 46 7.14 -23.04 24.18
C LEU A 46 7.87 -23.67 22.97
N LEU A 47 7.63 -24.95 22.69
CA LEU A 47 8.17 -25.63 21.51
C LEU A 47 7.61 -25.03 20.22
N LEU A 48 6.31 -24.71 20.19
CA LEU A 48 5.68 -24.04 19.06
C LEU A 48 6.31 -22.67 18.81
N TRP A 49 6.41 -21.84 19.85
CA TRP A 49 7.00 -20.50 19.77
C TRP A 49 8.48 -20.54 19.35
N ARG A 50 9.28 -21.41 19.95
CA ARG A 50 10.73 -21.41 19.76
C ARG A 50 11.15 -22.05 18.44
N TRP A 51 10.45 -23.08 17.99
CA TRP A 51 10.89 -23.91 16.85
C TRP A 51 9.86 -23.96 15.71
N PHE A 52 8.58 -24.16 15.98
CA PHE A 52 7.60 -24.37 14.92
C PHE A 52 7.27 -23.09 14.16
N VAL A 53 6.82 -22.03 14.85
CA VAL A 53 6.41 -20.75 14.24
C VAL A 53 7.53 -20.15 13.39
N PRO A 54 8.79 -20.02 13.87
CA PRO A 54 9.87 -19.46 13.08
C PRO A 54 10.25 -20.32 11.87
N ARG A 55 10.13 -21.66 11.97
CA ARG A 55 10.38 -22.56 10.84
C ARG A 55 9.31 -22.46 9.76
N GLN A 56 8.05 -22.28 10.14
CA GLN A 56 6.96 -22.12 9.16
C GLN A 56 7.03 -20.77 8.42
N LEU A 57 7.64 -19.75 9.05
CA LEU A 57 7.92 -18.44 8.43
C LEU A 57 9.35 -18.33 7.87
N ALA A 58 10.13 -19.41 7.85
CA ALA A 58 11.35 -19.44 7.05
C ALA A 58 10.97 -19.54 5.57
N SER A 59 11.80 -18.99 4.68
CA SER A 59 11.59 -18.97 3.22
C SER A 59 10.37 -18.17 2.73
N LEU A 60 9.99 -17.11 3.46
CA LEU A 60 8.96 -16.18 2.98
C LEU A 60 9.44 -15.51 1.69
N GLN A 61 8.51 -15.28 0.75
CA GLN A 61 8.81 -14.75 -0.58
C GLN A 61 7.86 -13.61 -0.94
N VAL A 62 8.32 -12.75 -1.83
CA VAL A 62 7.53 -11.73 -2.52
C VAL A 62 7.72 -11.90 -4.02
N ALA A 63 6.63 -11.81 -4.79
CA ALA A 63 6.70 -11.70 -6.23
C ALA A 63 6.12 -10.37 -6.69
N PHE A 64 6.83 -9.68 -7.59
CA PHE A 64 6.31 -8.47 -8.22
C PHE A 64 6.60 -8.45 -9.72
N GLU A 65 5.70 -7.81 -10.45
CA GLU A 65 5.82 -7.64 -11.90
C GLU A 65 6.85 -6.57 -12.22
N ILE A 66 7.79 -6.93 -13.10
CA ILE A 66 8.83 -6.05 -13.61
C ILE A 66 8.54 -5.68 -15.05
N ASP A 67 8.15 -6.68 -15.85
CA ASP A 67 7.84 -6.57 -17.26
C ASP A 67 6.59 -7.39 -17.58
N ASP A 68 6.02 -7.21 -18.76
CA ASP A 68 4.74 -7.80 -19.17
C ASP A 68 4.75 -9.32 -19.00
N ASN A 69 3.97 -9.82 -18.03
CA ASN A 69 3.87 -11.24 -17.67
C ASN A 69 5.15 -11.87 -17.07
N LEU A 70 6.13 -11.07 -16.65
CA LEU A 70 7.36 -11.53 -15.99
C LEU A 70 7.45 -11.02 -14.54
N TYR A 71 7.51 -11.97 -13.61
CA TYR A 71 7.56 -11.72 -12.17
C TYR A 71 8.91 -12.19 -11.61
N GLU A 72 9.59 -11.35 -10.82
CA GLU A 72 10.74 -11.79 -10.02
C GLU A 72 10.30 -12.19 -8.62
N VAL A 73 10.85 -13.30 -8.13
CA VAL A 73 10.57 -13.85 -6.81
C VAL A 73 11.77 -13.67 -5.91
N HIS A 74 11.63 -12.83 -4.90
CA HIS A 74 12.67 -12.54 -3.91
C HIS A 74 12.38 -13.21 -2.57
N ARG A 75 13.43 -13.62 -1.86
CA ARG A 75 13.31 -14.21 -0.51
C ARG A 75 13.34 -13.10 0.55
N ILE A 76 12.30 -13.03 1.37
CA ILE A 76 12.21 -12.15 2.54
C ILE A 76 13.00 -12.69 3.73
N SER A 77 12.89 -14.01 3.97
CA SER A 77 13.57 -14.70 5.06
C SER A 77 14.31 -15.92 4.51
N LYS A 78 15.63 -15.86 4.42
CA LYS A 78 16.46 -17.00 4.00
C LYS A 78 16.64 -17.99 5.15
N THR A 79 16.77 -17.49 6.38
CA THR A 79 17.07 -18.29 7.57
C THR A 79 16.00 -18.22 8.65
N VAL A 80 16.02 -19.19 9.58
CA VAL A 80 15.18 -19.17 10.79
C VAL A 80 15.54 -17.98 11.70
N ALA A 81 16.79 -17.48 11.62
CA ALA A 81 17.23 -16.32 12.37
C ALA A 81 16.53 -15.04 11.86
N GLU A 82 16.53 -14.81 10.55
CA GLU A 82 15.79 -13.68 9.93
C GLU A 82 14.28 -13.77 10.17
N ALA A 83 13.70 -14.99 10.13
CA ALA A 83 12.29 -15.17 10.49
C ALA A 83 12.02 -14.79 11.95
N ARG A 84 12.98 -15.01 12.86
CA ARG A 84 12.87 -14.61 14.27
C ARG A 84 13.02 -13.11 14.47
N GLU A 85 13.87 -12.45 13.69
CA GLU A 85 14.00 -11.00 13.66
C GLU A 85 12.68 -10.34 13.23
N LEU A 86 12.08 -10.83 12.15
CA LEU A 86 10.74 -10.39 11.71
C LEU A 86 9.67 -10.58 12.79
N LEU A 87 9.71 -11.69 13.53
CA LEU A 87 8.79 -11.94 14.66
C LEU A 87 9.06 -11.04 15.88
N GLY A 88 10.29 -10.54 16.01
CA GLY A 88 10.71 -9.64 17.08
C GLY A 88 10.18 -8.22 16.93
N GLU A 89 9.72 -7.85 15.74
CA GLU A 89 9.16 -6.52 15.47
C GLU A 89 7.97 -6.19 16.38
N ARG A 90 7.90 -4.93 16.83
CA ARG A 90 6.90 -4.50 17.82
C ARG A 90 5.46 -4.65 17.32
N THR A 91 5.26 -4.52 16.01
CA THR A 91 3.96 -4.69 15.36
C THR A 91 3.59 -6.17 15.24
N VAL A 92 4.54 -7.01 14.85
CA VAL A 92 4.37 -8.46 14.66
C VAL A 92 4.14 -9.18 15.97
N SER A 93 4.95 -8.87 16.99
CA SER A 93 4.89 -9.49 18.31
C SER A 93 3.49 -9.46 18.92
N LYS A 94 2.73 -8.35 18.77
CA LYS A 94 1.34 -8.26 19.22
C LYS A 94 0.43 -9.32 18.58
N GLY A 95 0.51 -9.48 17.26
CA GLY A 95 -0.29 -10.46 16.54
C GLY A 95 0.12 -11.89 16.88
N VAL A 96 1.42 -12.15 17.01
CA VAL A 96 1.91 -13.49 17.35
C VAL A 96 1.53 -13.87 18.79
N ILE A 97 1.55 -12.93 19.74
CA ILE A 97 1.03 -13.17 21.10
C ILE A 97 -0.42 -13.61 21.05
N LEU A 98 -1.28 -12.91 20.28
CA LEU A 98 -2.69 -13.27 20.15
C LEU A 98 -2.88 -14.69 19.59
N TYR A 99 -2.11 -15.03 18.56
CA TYR A 99 -2.09 -16.39 18.02
C TYR A 99 -1.61 -17.42 19.06
N MET A 100 -0.51 -17.15 19.76
CA MET A 100 0.03 -18.05 20.77
C MET A 100 -0.92 -18.24 21.96
N MET A 101 -1.67 -17.21 22.35
CA MET A 101 -2.70 -17.33 23.39
C MET A 101 -3.78 -18.33 22.97
N GLY A 102 -4.39 -18.12 21.79
CA GLY A 102 -5.44 -19.02 21.30
C GLY A 102 -4.96 -20.45 21.12
N MET A 103 -3.74 -20.62 20.59
CA MET A 103 -3.12 -21.93 20.42
C MET A 103 -2.80 -22.62 21.75
N THR A 104 -2.32 -21.87 22.75
CA THR A 104 -2.07 -22.43 24.08
C THR A 104 -3.38 -22.86 24.75
N GLY A 105 -4.45 -22.09 24.57
CA GLY A 105 -5.79 -22.45 25.04
C GLY A 105 -6.31 -23.75 24.41
N ILE A 106 -6.16 -23.92 23.10
CA ILE A 106 -6.53 -25.17 22.41
C ILE A 106 -5.64 -26.33 22.84
N LEU A 107 -4.33 -26.13 22.94
CA LEU A 107 -3.42 -27.18 23.40
C LEU A 107 -3.73 -27.63 24.82
N LEU A 108 -4.14 -26.69 25.68
CA LEU A 108 -4.61 -27.00 27.02
C LEU A 108 -5.90 -27.82 26.99
N LEU A 109 -6.87 -27.45 26.16
CA LEU A 109 -8.09 -28.24 25.96
C LEU A 109 -7.79 -29.66 25.45
N ILE A 110 -6.90 -29.79 24.46
CA ILE A 110 -6.48 -31.09 23.92
C ILE A 110 -5.74 -31.90 24.99
N ALA A 111 -4.87 -31.26 25.78
CA ALA A 111 -4.15 -31.93 26.85
C ALA A 111 -5.11 -32.45 27.93
N GLU A 112 -6.14 -31.70 28.31
CA GLU A 112 -7.18 -32.20 29.24
C GLU A 112 -7.86 -33.45 28.68
N LEU A 113 -8.32 -33.40 27.43
CA LEU A 113 -8.95 -34.51 26.73
C LEU A 113 -8.05 -35.75 26.56
N MET A 114 -6.73 -35.56 26.46
CA MET A 114 -5.78 -36.65 26.23
C MET A 114 -5.45 -37.46 27.49
N PHE A 115 -5.47 -36.84 28.68
CA PHE A 115 -5.06 -37.50 29.92
C PHE A 115 -6.22 -38.11 30.69
N ASP A 116 -7.29 -37.34 30.87
CA ASP A 116 -8.54 -37.84 31.44
C ASP A 116 -9.72 -37.14 30.76
N PRO A 117 -10.34 -37.77 29.76
CA PRO A 117 -11.45 -37.17 29.03
C PRO A 117 -12.66 -36.86 29.92
N GLN A 118 -12.77 -37.47 31.10
CA GLN A 118 -13.95 -37.36 31.97
C GLN A 118 -13.75 -36.37 33.12
N THR A 119 -12.53 -35.95 33.44
CA THR A 119 -12.27 -35.00 34.53
C THR A 119 -11.61 -33.72 34.03
N PHE A 120 -12.25 -32.57 34.28
CA PHE A 120 -11.71 -31.26 33.91
C PHE A 120 -11.38 -30.43 35.15
N TYR A 121 -10.19 -29.81 35.16
CA TYR A 121 -9.81 -28.91 36.24
C TYR A 121 -10.38 -27.49 36.02
N GLN A 122 -11.19 -27.01 36.96
CA GLN A 122 -11.91 -25.73 36.80
C GLN A 122 -10.99 -24.52 36.51
N PRO A 123 -9.82 -24.35 37.17
CA PRO A 123 -8.87 -23.29 36.83
C PRO A 123 -8.34 -23.38 35.39
N ASN A 124 -8.10 -24.58 34.86
CA ASN A 124 -7.65 -24.77 33.48
C ASN A 124 -8.76 -24.37 32.50
N LEU A 125 -10.02 -24.69 32.79
CA LEU A 125 -11.17 -24.23 31.99
C LEU A 125 -11.29 -22.70 31.95
N PHE A 126 -11.09 -22.01 33.09
CA PHE A 126 -11.09 -20.54 33.12
C PHE A 126 -9.91 -19.96 32.33
N LEU A 127 -8.74 -20.58 32.42
CA LEU A 127 -7.57 -20.19 31.64
C LEU A 127 -7.80 -20.39 30.13
N ILE A 128 -8.39 -21.53 29.72
CA ILE A 128 -8.79 -21.78 28.33
C ILE A 128 -9.74 -20.67 27.86
N ALA A 129 -10.77 -20.33 28.65
CA ALA A 129 -11.75 -19.30 28.30
C ALA A 129 -11.08 -17.93 28.06
N ILE A 130 -10.12 -17.54 28.91
CA ILE A 130 -9.36 -16.29 28.71
C ILE A 130 -8.46 -16.37 27.47
N LEU A 131 -7.68 -17.45 27.35
CA LEU A 131 -6.70 -17.63 26.26
C LEU A 131 -7.35 -17.72 24.89
N VAL A 132 -8.57 -18.26 24.80
CA VAL A 132 -9.37 -18.37 23.57
C VAL A 132 -10.24 -17.12 23.35
N GLY A 133 -10.86 -16.59 24.39
CA GLY A 133 -11.78 -15.47 24.31
C GLY A 133 -11.12 -14.16 23.86
N ILE A 134 -9.88 -13.88 24.31
CA ILE A 134 -9.14 -12.68 23.91
C ILE A 134 -8.89 -12.66 22.40
N PRO A 135 -8.30 -13.70 21.75
CA PRO A 135 -8.18 -13.77 20.29
C PRO A 135 -9.48 -13.60 19.53
N ILE A 136 -10.57 -14.23 19.98
CA ILE A 136 -11.89 -14.13 19.33
C ILE A 136 -12.40 -12.68 19.36
N PHE A 137 -12.20 -11.97 20.47
CA PHE A 137 -12.64 -10.58 20.60
C PHE A 137 -11.82 -9.59 19.75
N PHE A 138 -10.49 -9.71 19.75
CA PHE A 138 -9.60 -8.75 19.07
C PHE A 138 -9.48 -9.01 17.55
N SER A 139 -9.67 -10.23 17.09
CA SER A 139 -9.51 -10.61 15.67
C SER A 139 -10.37 -9.77 14.71
N PRO A 140 -11.69 -9.61 14.91
CA PRO A 140 -12.54 -8.81 14.01
C PRO A 140 -12.18 -7.33 13.98
N TRP A 141 -11.68 -6.81 15.10
CA TRP A 141 -11.26 -5.42 15.18
C TRP A 141 -9.99 -5.17 14.36
N GLU A 142 -8.98 -6.03 14.48
CA GLU A 142 -7.76 -5.93 13.69
C GLU A 142 -8.03 -6.15 12.19
N THR A 143 -8.90 -7.11 11.83
CA THR A 143 -9.24 -7.35 10.41
C THR A 143 -10.04 -6.22 9.79
N LEU A 144 -10.99 -5.62 10.52
CA LEU A 144 -11.75 -4.47 10.04
C LEU A 144 -10.84 -3.26 9.83
N ASN A 145 -9.94 -2.98 10.78
CA ASN A 145 -8.98 -1.88 10.67
C ASN A 145 -8.08 -2.03 9.44
N ALA A 146 -7.53 -3.22 9.21
CA ALA A 146 -6.68 -3.46 8.06
C ALA A 146 -7.43 -3.31 6.72
N GLN A 147 -8.68 -3.78 6.65
CA GLN A 147 -9.50 -3.69 5.44
C GLN A 147 -9.96 -2.27 5.13
N LEU A 148 -10.30 -1.46 6.14
CA LEU A 148 -10.74 -0.07 5.94
C LEU A 148 -9.60 0.87 5.56
N ILE A 149 -8.37 0.56 5.98
CA ILE A 149 -7.21 1.38 5.64
C ILE A 149 -6.88 1.28 4.13
N GLY A 150 -7.18 0.12 3.50
CA GLY A 150 -7.18 -0.06 2.05
C GLY A 150 -5.82 0.12 1.35
N VAL A 151 -5.63 -0.60 0.24
CA VAL A 151 -4.42 -0.49 -0.60
C VAL A 151 -4.32 0.91 -1.18
N GLY A 152 -3.17 1.56 -0.98
CA GLY A 152 -2.82 2.82 -1.65
C GLY A 152 -2.66 4.02 -0.72
N LYS A 153 -2.95 3.90 0.58
CA LYS A 153 -2.67 4.96 1.57
C LYS A 153 -1.46 4.65 2.46
N ALA A 154 -0.44 3.98 1.94
CA ALA A 154 0.88 3.99 2.56
C ALA A 154 1.39 5.43 2.74
N ASN A 155 1.01 6.35 1.84
CA ASN A 155 1.59 7.69 1.77
C ASN A 155 0.62 8.84 2.14
N VAL A 156 -0.36 8.64 3.02
CA VAL A 156 -1.22 9.75 3.52
C VAL A 156 -1.39 9.68 5.05
N LYS A 157 -0.65 10.56 5.75
CA LYS A 157 -0.75 10.92 7.18
C LYS A 157 -1.24 9.82 8.12
N VAL A 158 -0.29 9.01 8.59
CA VAL A 158 -0.37 8.35 9.90
C VAL A 158 -0.29 9.44 10.97
N GLY A 159 -1.33 9.61 11.79
CA GLY A 159 -1.22 10.47 12.96
C GLY A 159 -2.51 10.63 13.73
N ILE A 160 -3.55 11.15 13.07
CA ILE A 160 -4.81 11.50 13.76
C ILE A 160 -6.02 10.80 13.16
N VAL A 161 -6.20 10.84 11.83
CA VAL A 161 -7.38 10.22 11.18
C VAL A 161 -7.35 8.69 11.27
N SER A 162 -6.17 8.05 11.13
CA SER A 162 -6.03 6.60 11.27
C SER A 162 -6.16 6.13 12.73
N ARG A 163 -5.67 6.91 13.70
CA ARG A 163 -5.87 6.63 15.13
C ARG A 163 -7.33 6.82 15.54
N LEU A 164 -7.99 7.86 15.03
CA LEU A 164 -9.43 8.08 15.22
C LEU A 164 -10.24 6.96 14.58
N GLY A 165 -9.86 6.52 13.37
CA GLY A 165 -10.44 5.36 12.69
C GLY A 165 -10.42 4.09 13.55
N ARG A 166 -9.26 3.74 14.13
CA ARG A 166 -9.14 2.59 15.04
C ARG A 166 -10.00 2.73 16.32
N LEU A 167 -10.14 3.96 16.84
CA LEU A 167 -11.02 4.27 17.98
C LEU A 167 -12.51 4.17 17.61
N THR A 168 -12.89 4.39 16.36
CA THR A 168 -14.28 4.32 15.90
C THR A 168 -14.76 2.92 15.50
N THR A 169 -13.85 2.03 15.06
CA THR A 169 -14.22 0.71 14.50
C THR A 169 -14.68 -0.30 15.55
N LEU A 170 -14.05 -0.33 16.74
CA LEU A 170 -14.46 -1.24 17.82
C LEU A 170 -15.86 -0.91 18.37
N PRO A 171 -16.19 0.36 18.70
CA PRO A 171 -17.56 0.73 19.05
C PRO A 171 -18.59 0.38 17.96
N LEU A 172 -18.22 0.51 16.68
CA LEU A 172 -19.09 0.13 15.57
C LEU A 172 -19.37 -1.38 15.55
N LEU A 173 -18.35 -2.22 15.75
CA LEU A 173 -18.52 -3.68 15.83
C LEU A 173 -19.37 -4.10 17.02
N ILE A 174 -19.14 -3.50 18.18
CA ILE A 174 -19.96 -3.74 19.38
C ILE A 174 -21.39 -3.26 19.16
N ALA A 175 -21.60 -2.10 18.51
CA ALA A 175 -22.93 -1.61 18.16
C ALA A 175 -23.65 -2.54 17.19
N ALA A 176 -22.95 -3.11 16.21
CA ALA A 176 -23.51 -4.09 15.29
C ALA A 176 -23.94 -5.37 16.02
N LEU A 177 -23.10 -5.90 16.93
CA LEU A 177 -23.42 -7.04 17.80
C LEU A 177 -24.65 -6.75 18.67
N ILE A 178 -24.71 -5.58 19.33
CA ILE A 178 -25.84 -5.21 20.19
C ILE A 178 -27.11 -5.03 19.35
N ALA A 179 -27.00 -4.43 18.16
CA ALA A 179 -28.13 -4.23 17.27
C ALA A 179 -28.75 -5.56 16.80
N THR A 180 -27.93 -6.57 16.50
CA THR A 180 -28.44 -7.90 16.10
C THR A 180 -29.10 -8.63 17.25
N VAL A 181 -28.52 -8.56 18.46
CA VAL A 181 -29.16 -9.11 19.67
C VAL A 181 -30.49 -8.41 19.96
N PHE A 182 -30.54 -7.08 19.83
CA PHE A 182 -31.76 -6.30 20.02
C PHE A 182 -32.84 -6.63 18.98
N LEU A 183 -32.42 -6.85 17.73
CA LEU A 183 -33.33 -7.26 16.66
C LEU A 183 -33.93 -8.66 16.92
N GLY A 184 -33.12 -9.61 17.38
CA GLY A 184 -33.61 -10.94 17.80
C GLY A 184 -34.60 -10.84 18.96
N LEU A 185 -34.28 -10.04 19.98
CA LEU A 185 -35.18 -9.74 21.10
C LEU A 185 -36.53 -9.17 20.65
N GLN A 186 -36.52 -8.28 19.65
CA GLN A 186 -37.73 -7.64 19.14
C GLN A 186 -38.62 -8.59 18.34
N LEU A 187 -38.02 -9.53 17.60
CA LEU A 187 -38.74 -10.49 16.75
C LEU A 187 -39.32 -11.66 17.56
N GLU A 188 -38.56 -12.20 18.51
CA GLU A 188 -38.92 -13.43 19.23
C GLU A 188 -39.35 -13.20 20.69
N GLY A 189 -39.15 -12.00 21.23
CA GLY A 189 -39.49 -11.64 22.62
C GLY A 189 -38.50 -12.17 23.67
N THR A 190 -37.61 -13.09 23.30
CA THR A 190 -36.52 -13.64 24.13
C THR A 190 -35.24 -13.78 23.31
N VAL A 191 -34.06 -13.79 23.96
CA VAL A 191 -32.80 -14.08 23.27
C VAL A 191 -32.73 -15.58 23.02
N THR A 192 -32.99 -16.03 21.80
CA THR A 192 -32.78 -17.45 21.44
C THR A 192 -31.32 -17.72 21.07
N PRO A 193 -30.87 -18.98 21.20
CA PRO A 193 -29.49 -19.34 20.87
C PRO A 193 -29.13 -19.12 19.39
N GLU A 194 -30.11 -19.18 18.49
CA GLU A 194 -29.92 -18.85 17.07
C GLU A 194 -29.45 -17.40 16.88
N TRP A 195 -30.14 -16.44 17.51
CA TRP A 195 -29.76 -15.03 17.42
C TRP A 195 -28.43 -14.73 18.10
N ILE A 196 -28.02 -15.50 19.10
CA ILE A 196 -26.66 -15.42 19.68
C ILE A 196 -25.63 -15.87 18.65
N ALA A 197 -25.85 -17.00 17.97
CA ALA A 197 -24.98 -17.49 16.90
C ALA A 197 -24.88 -16.49 15.73
N ILE A 198 -26.01 -15.93 15.29
CA ILE A 198 -26.07 -14.90 14.24
C ILE A 198 -25.31 -13.64 14.69
N SER A 199 -25.50 -13.20 15.93
CA SER A 199 -24.83 -12.01 16.46
C SER A 199 -23.31 -12.21 16.53
N MET A 200 -22.87 -13.40 16.97
CA MET A 200 -21.44 -13.76 16.96
C MET A 200 -20.89 -13.82 15.53
N LEU A 201 -21.68 -14.31 14.57
CA LEU A 201 -21.30 -14.36 13.17
C LEU A 201 -21.17 -12.95 12.56
N VAL A 202 -22.06 -12.02 12.91
CA VAL A 202 -21.96 -10.60 12.50
C VAL A 202 -20.72 -9.95 13.11
N PHE A 203 -20.44 -10.19 14.40
CA PHE A 203 -19.23 -9.69 15.05
C PHE A 203 -17.95 -10.24 14.40
N MET A 204 -17.93 -11.53 14.06
CA MET A 204 -16.81 -12.19 13.36
C MET A 204 -16.75 -11.89 11.86
N GLY A 205 -17.77 -11.23 11.31
CA GLY A 205 -17.95 -10.95 9.88
C GLY A 205 -16.70 -10.39 9.18
N PRO A 206 -16.02 -9.34 9.70
CA PRO A 206 -14.83 -8.79 9.06
C PRO A 206 -13.71 -9.82 8.85
N THR A 207 -13.50 -10.72 9.82
CA THR A 207 -12.48 -11.77 9.73
C THR A 207 -12.88 -12.84 8.72
N ILE A 208 -14.15 -13.28 8.73
CA ILE A 208 -14.69 -14.27 7.80
C ILE A 208 -14.61 -13.74 6.34
N ILE A 209 -14.95 -12.46 6.15
CA ILE A 209 -14.86 -11.78 4.85
C ILE A 209 -13.41 -11.72 4.35
N ALA A 210 -12.47 -11.29 5.18
CA ALA A 210 -11.06 -11.26 4.80
C ALA A 210 -10.57 -12.65 4.38
N TYR A 211 -10.88 -13.66 5.20
CA TYR A 211 -10.48 -15.04 4.98
C TYR A 211 -11.02 -15.58 3.64
N GLY A 212 -12.33 -15.51 3.42
CA GLY A 212 -12.98 -16.02 2.20
C GLY A 212 -12.48 -15.31 0.94
N ARG A 213 -12.26 -13.99 1.01
CA ARG A 213 -11.75 -13.20 -0.13
C ARG A 213 -10.30 -13.55 -0.49
N ILE A 214 -9.41 -13.64 0.49
CA ILE A 214 -8.00 -13.99 0.28
C ILE A 214 -7.89 -15.41 -0.29
N MET A 215 -8.69 -16.35 0.23
CA MET A 215 -8.67 -17.72 -0.27
C MET A 215 -9.22 -17.87 -1.68
N GLY A 216 -10.40 -17.31 -1.97
CA GLY A 216 -10.99 -17.47 -3.29
C GLY A 216 -10.16 -16.82 -4.40
N ALA A 217 -9.55 -15.66 -4.13
CA ALA A 217 -8.68 -15.00 -5.11
C ALA A 217 -7.31 -15.67 -5.28
N SER A 218 -6.79 -16.40 -4.29
CA SER A 218 -5.52 -17.13 -4.44
C SER A 218 -5.63 -18.60 -4.84
N TRP A 219 -6.86 -19.14 -4.90
CA TRP A 219 -7.08 -20.55 -5.21
C TRP A 219 -6.35 -21.00 -6.49
N ASN A 220 -6.39 -20.18 -7.55
CA ASN A 220 -5.71 -20.48 -8.81
C ASN A 220 -4.19 -20.63 -8.64
N VAL A 221 -3.57 -19.70 -7.89
CA VAL A 221 -2.13 -19.68 -7.64
C VAL A 221 -1.73 -20.86 -6.77
N LEU A 222 -2.49 -21.13 -5.70
CA LEU A 222 -2.25 -22.26 -4.80
C LEU A 222 -2.36 -23.60 -5.53
N LEU A 223 -3.44 -23.82 -6.30
CA LEU A 223 -3.63 -25.05 -7.06
C LEU A 223 -2.49 -25.27 -8.07
N LEU A 224 -2.17 -24.24 -8.84
CA LEU A 224 -1.14 -24.33 -9.88
C LEU A 224 0.25 -24.56 -9.28
N ASN A 225 0.58 -23.90 -8.16
CA ASN A 225 1.84 -24.11 -7.45
C ASN A 225 1.91 -25.52 -6.84
N LYS A 226 0.89 -25.97 -6.09
CA LYS A 226 0.93 -27.32 -5.50
C LYS A 226 0.93 -28.41 -6.57
N TRP A 227 0.29 -28.18 -7.72
CA TRP A 227 0.37 -29.07 -8.89
C TRP A 227 1.79 -29.16 -9.48
N ARG A 228 2.50 -28.02 -9.60
CA ARG A 228 3.91 -27.98 -10.01
C ARG A 228 4.82 -28.65 -8.98
N SER A 229 4.61 -28.42 -7.69
CA SER A 229 5.35 -29.08 -6.59
C SER A 229 5.15 -30.60 -6.60
N PHE A 230 3.94 -31.07 -6.87
CA PHE A 230 3.66 -32.51 -7.08
C PHE A 230 4.51 -33.08 -8.23
N ARG A 231 4.65 -32.36 -9.35
CA ARG A 231 5.51 -32.74 -10.48
C ARG A 231 7.01 -32.62 -10.19
N GLY A 232 7.40 -32.13 -9.02
CA GLY A 232 8.81 -31.92 -8.65
C GLY A 232 9.44 -30.67 -9.26
N GLN A 233 8.64 -29.76 -9.80
CA GLN A 233 9.09 -28.47 -10.32
C GLN A 233 9.23 -27.46 -9.17
N THR A 234 10.14 -26.50 -9.33
CA THR A 234 10.24 -25.35 -8.42
C THR A 234 9.07 -24.38 -8.69
N THR A 235 8.64 -23.67 -7.66
CA THR A 235 7.52 -22.73 -7.74
C THR A 235 7.88 -21.42 -7.06
N ALA A 236 7.07 -20.38 -7.30
CA ALA A 236 7.21 -19.08 -6.64
C ALA A 236 6.88 -19.11 -5.13
N ILE A 237 6.33 -20.20 -4.62
CA ILE A 237 6.11 -20.41 -3.16
C ILE A 237 7.23 -21.30 -2.60
N ASP A 238 7.58 -22.36 -3.32
CA ASP A 238 8.60 -23.34 -2.94
C ASP A 238 9.74 -23.34 -3.99
N PRO A 239 10.79 -22.53 -3.80
CA PRO A 239 11.86 -22.33 -4.77
C PRO A 239 12.88 -23.47 -4.77
N GLU A 240 12.90 -24.25 -3.70
CA GLU A 240 13.72 -25.46 -3.59
C GLU A 240 12.98 -26.67 -4.14
N ARG A 241 13.70 -27.60 -4.77
CA ARG A 241 13.09 -28.81 -5.31
C ARG A 241 12.41 -29.59 -4.18
N PRO A 242 11.10 -29.88 -4.27
CA PRO A 242 10.39 -30.49 -3.17
C PRO A 242 10.88 -31.93 -2.95
N ALA A 243 11.25 -32.22 -1.71
CA ALA A 243 11.56 -33.57 -1.25
C ALA A 243 10.34 -34.49 -1.40
N PHE A 244 10.56 -35.82 -1.41
CA PHE A 244 9.49 -36.80 -1.62
C PHE A 244 8.28 -36.60 -0.69
N ILE A 245 8.52 -36.34 0.60
CA ILE A 245 7.47 -36.08 1.59
C ILE A 245 6.65 -34.84 1.21
N ASN A 246 7.31 -33.75 0.80
CA ASN A 246 6.65 -32.51 0.41
C ASN A 246 5.83 -32.69 -0.87
N ARG A 247 6.24 -33.58 -1.78
CA ARG A 247 5.43 -33.94 -2.96
C ARG A 247 4.17 -34.71 -2.56
N LEU A 248 4.27 -35.62 -1.60
CA LEU A 248 3.14 -36.38 -1.08
C LEU A 248 2.13 -35.45 -0.38
N VAL A 249 2.62 -34.52 0.44
CA VAL A 249 1.79 -33.46 1.05
C VAL A 249 1.16 -32.58 -0.03
N ALA A 250 1.90 -32.21 -1.08
CA ALA A 250 1.37 -31.43 -2.19
C ALA A 250 0.23 -32.15 -2.94
N VAL A 251 0.29 -33.48 -3.12
CA VAL A 251 -0.81 -34.27 -3.71
C VAL A 251 -2.07 -34.16 -2.86
N VAL A 252 -1.93 -34.35 -1.55
CA VAL A 252 -3.03 -34.24 -0.60
C VAL A 252 -3.64 -32.84 -0.66
N LEU A 253 -2.82 -31.79 -0.67
CA LEU A 253 -3.27 -30.40 -0.79
C LEU A 253 -3.94 -30.10 -2.14
N VAL A 254 -3.45 -30.65 -3.24
CA VAL A 254 -4.08 -30.52 -4.57
C VAL A 254 -5.47 -31.15 -4.56
N LEU A 255 -5.62 -32.34 -3.96
CA LEU A 255 -6.91 -33.00 -3.84
C LEU A 255 -7.89 -32.14 -3.02
N PHE A 256 -7.44 -31.59 -1.90
CA PHE A 256 -8.24 -30.66 -1.09
C PHE A 256 -8.64 -29.39 -1.86
N LEU A 257 -7.70 -28.74 -2.52
CA LEU A 257 -7.97 -27.53 -3.31
C LEU A 257 -8.96 -27.82 -4.45
N PHE A 258 -8.86 -28.98 -5.09
CA PHE A 258 -9.76 -29.37 -6.15
C PHE A 258 -11.18 -29.66 -5.66
N THR A 259 -11.34 -30.31 -4.50
CA THR A 259 -12.67 -30.62 -3.93
C THR A 259 -13.31 -29.43 -3.20
N MET A 260 -12.53 -28.41 -2.82
CA MET A 260 -12.99 -27.26 -2.03
C MET A 260 -14.21 -26.50 -2.60
N PRO A 261 -14.33 -26.22 -3.92
CA PRO A 261 -15.54 -25.57 -4.45
C PRO A 261 -16.80 -26.43 -4.31
N LEU A 262 -16.67 -27.76 -4.42
CA LEU A 262 -17.80 -28.69 -4.26
C LEU A 262 -18.25 -28.76 -2.80
N THR A 263 -17.29 -28.83 -1.87
CA THR A 263 -17.62 -28.83 -0.43
C THR A 263 -18.21 -27.49 0.00
N ALA A 264 -17.76 -26.38 -0.59
CA ALA A 264 -18.32 -25.05 -0.37
C ALA A 264 -19.77 -24.94 -0.84
N LEU A 265 -20.07 -25.44 -2.04
CA LEU A 265 -21.44 -25.50 -2.55
C LEU A 265 -22.33 -26.35 -1.64
N ASN A 266 -21.86 -27.54 -1.24
CA ASN A 266 -22.61 -28.43 -0.35
C ASN A 266 -22.95 -27.75 0.98
N GLY A 267 -22.00 -27.04 1.61
CA GLY A 267 -22.25 -26.37 2.89
C GLY A 267 -23.23 -25.21 2.80
N ILE A 268 -23.12 -24.38 1.76
CA ILE A 268 -24.06 -23.28 1.53
C ILE A 268 -25.47 -23.81 1.32
N VAL A 269 -25.65 -24.80 0.43
CA VAL A 269 -26.97 -25.35 0.12
C VAL A 269 -27.55 -26.09 1.33
N THR A 270 -26.73 -26.82 2.10
CA THR A 270 -27.16 -27.52 3.32
C THR A 270 -27.71 -26.53 4.35
N VAL A 271 -27.00 -25.45 4.65
CA VAL A 271 -27.46 -24.45 5.63
C VAL A 271 -28.72 -23.74 5.16
N ILE A 272 -28.79 -23.33 3.89
CA ILE A 272 -30.00 -22.71 3.33
C ILE A 272 -31.18 -23.67 3.45
N TYR A 273 -31.01 -24.94 3.08
CA TYR A 273 -32.07 -25.93 3.14
C TYR A 273 -32.56 -26.19 4.57
N VAL A 274 -31.65 -26.36 5.53
CA VAL A 274 -32.02 -26.54 6.95
C VAL A 274 -32.77 -25.32 7.50
N VAL A 275 -32.23 -24.12 7.32
CA VAL A 275 -32.82 -22.89 7.89
C VAL A 275 -34.16 -22.53 7.23
N THR A 276 -34.37 -22.85 5.95
CA THR A 276 -35.60 -22.47 5.23
C THR A 276 -36.68 -23.54 5.21
N VAL A 277 -36.31 -24.82 5.22
CA VAL A 277 -37.24 -25.95 5.06
C VAL A 277 -37.46 -26.70 6.36
N ASP A 278 -36.54 -26.61 7.32
CA ASP A 278 -36.58 -27.29 8.62
C ASP A 278 -36.96 -28.78 8.51
N PRO A 279 -36.12 -29.59 7.83
CA PRO A 279 -36.46 -30.98 7.56
C PRO A 279 -36.37 -31.84 8.84
N PRO A 280 -37.20 -32.87 9.02
CA PRO A 280 -37.24 -33.68 10.24
C PRO A 280 -35.96 -34.52 10.49
N ASN A 281 -35.01 -34.52 9.57
CA ASN A 281 -33.73 -35.23 9.62
C ASN A 281 -32.52 -34.28 9.68
N THR A 282 -32.71 -33.04 10.13
CA THR A 282 -31.66 -32.02 10.23
C THR A 282 -30.41 -32.51 10.96
N GLU A 283 -30.56 -33.07 12.16
CA GLU A 283 -29.44 -33.54 12.99
C GLU A 283 -28.57 -34.56 12.24
N SER A 284 -29.20 -35.60 11.68
CA SER A 284 -28.50 -36.63 10.90
C SER A 284 -27.82 -36.05 9.65
N MET A 285 -28.46 -35.10 8.97
CA MET A 285 -27.92 -34.49 7.77
C MET A 285 -26.69 -33.63 8.06
N LEU A 286 -26.71 -32.86 9.15
CA LEU A 286 -25.57 -32.05 9.59
C LEU A 286 -24.42 -32.91 10.15
N ASN A 287 -24.73 -34.05 10.78
CA ASN A 287 -23.73 -34.99 11.28
C ASN A 287 -23.01 -35.77 10.17
N TYR A 288 -23.72 -36.20 9.11
CA TYR A 288 -23.14 -37.02 8.04
C TYR A 288 -22.48 -36.23 6.88
N GLY A 289 -22.18 -34.94 7.07
CA GLY A 289 -21.48 -34.14 6.05
C GLY A 289 -22.39 -33.39 5.07
N GLY A 290 -23.59 -33.02 5.51
CA GLY A 290 -24.56 -32.20 4.76
C GLY A 290 -25.39 -33.04 3.79
N ILE A 291 -26.06 -32.37 2.84
CA ILE A 291 -26.99 -33.03 1.90
C ILE A 291 -26.30 -34.15 1.12
N ILE A 292 -25.10 -33.90 0.58
CA ILE A 292 -24.36 -34.92 -0.19
C ILE A 292 -24.01 -36.12 0.69
N GLY A 293 -23.48 -35.89 1.89
CA GLY A 293 -23.05 -36.96 2.78
C GLY A 293 -24.22 -37.78 3.32
N TYR A 294 -25.32 -37.11 3.68
CA TYR A 294 -26.56 -37.77 4.07
C TYR A 294 -27.20 -38.57 2.93
N SER A 295 -27.16 -38.05 1.70
CA SER A 295 -27.61 -38.77 0.51
C SER A 295 -26.78 -40.03 0.24
N ILE A 296 -25.48 -40.00 0.53
CA ILE A 296 -24.62 -41.20 0.44
C ILE A 296 -25.00 -42.18 1.55
N TYR A 297 -25.15 -41.70 2.79
CA TYR A 297 -25.51 -42.53 3.94
C TYR A 297 -26.83 -43.28 3.74
N THR A 298 -27.88 -42.59 3.29
CA THR A 298 -29.20 -43.19 3.06
C THR A 298 -29.26 -44.15 1.88
N ASN A 299 -28.35 -44.02 0.90
CA ASN A 299 -28.32 -44.86 -0.30
C ASN A 299 -27.16 -45.88 -0.30
N ILE A 300 -26.53 -46.13 0.86
CA ILE A 300 -25.37 -47.02 0.98
C ILE A 300 -25.65 -48.42 0.44
N ASP A 301 -26.86 -48.95 0.65
CA ASP A 301 -27.22 -50.30 0.20
C ASP A 301 -27.28 -50.41 -1.33
N VAL A 302 -27.76 -49.37 -2.01
CA VAL A 302 -27.81 -49.28 -3.48
C VAL A 302 -26.42 -49.03 -4.06
N ILE A 303 -25.60 -48.21 -3.41
CA ILE A 303 -24.21 -47.94 -3.84
C ILE A 303 -23.33 -49.20 -3.67
N MET A 304 -23.54 -49.97 -2.60
CA MET A 304 -22.87 -51.24 -2.35
C MET A 304 -23.18 -52.29 -3.43
N GLU A 305 -24.39 -52.27 -4.00
CA GLU A 305 -24.79 -53.14 -5.12
C GLU A 305 -24.06 -52.77 -6.42
N ILE A 306 -23.79 -51.47 -6.64
CA ILE A 306 -23.10 -50.96 -7.84
C ILE A 306 -21.57 -51.10 -7.75
N VAL A 307 -20.98 -50.89 -6.55
CA VAL A 307 -19.53 -50.75 -6.38
C VAL A 307 -18.83 -52.05 -5.95
N GLY A 308 -19.58 -53.07 -5.51
CA GLY A 308 -19.09 -54.43 -5.27
C GLY A 308 -18.15 -54.57 -4.06
N GLN A 309 -18.59 -55.32 -3.04
CA GLN A 309 -17.82 -55.86 -1.89
C GLN A 309 -16.79 -54.95 -1.16
N LEU A 310 -16.75 -53.64 -1.42
CA LEU A 310 -15.88 -52.72 -0.71
C LEU A 310 -16.51 -52.38 0.65
N GLU A 311 -16.14 -53.16 1.67
CA GLU A 311 -16.54 -52.95 3.06
C GLU A 311 -16.19 -51.54 3.59
N ALA A 312 -15.22 -50.88 2.94
CA ALA A 312 -14.82 -49.48 3.18
C ALA A 312 -15.93 -48.44 2.89
N LEU A 313 -16.96 -48.77 2.09
CA LEU A 313 -18.08 -47.85 1.83
C LEU A 313 -19.00 -47.65 3.04
N LYS A 314 -19.07 -48.64 3.95
CA LYS A 314 -19.91 -48.54 5.16
C LYS A 314 -19.38 -47.52 6.16
N SER A 315 -18.06 -47.35 6.24
CA SER A 315 -17.42 -46.34 7.08
C SER A 315 -17.26 -44.99 6.36
N LEU A 316 -17.62 -44.89 5.08
CA LEU A 316 -17.40 -43.70 4.25
C LEU A 316 -18.09 -42.44 4.78
N PRO A 317 -19.30 -42.48 5.37
CA PRO A 317 -19.91 -41.32 6.02
C PRO A 317 -19.14 -40.87 7.27
N GLN A 318 -18.65 -41.79 8.11
CA GLN A 318 -17.78 -41.43 9.24
C GLN A 318 -16.42 -40.93 8.77
N VAL A 319 -15.84 -41.52 7.73
CA VAL A 319 -14.59 -41.06 7.11
C VAL A 319 -14.78 -39.68 6.48
N LEU A 320 -15.94 -39.40 5.87
CA LEU A 320 -16.27 -38.11 5.28
C LEU A 320 -16.50 -37.04 6.35
N SER A 321 -17.22 -37.37 7.43
CA SER A 321 -17.40 -36.46 8.57
C SER A 321 -16.04 -36.17 9.24
N LEU A 322 -15.27 -37.21 9.54
CA LEU A 322 -13.91 -37.09 10.07
C LEU A 322 -13.02 -36.30 9.09
N TYR A 323 -13.12 -36.52 7.79
CA TYR A 323 -12.39 -35.77 6.77
C TYR A 323 -12.78 -34.29 6.74
N LEU A 324 -14.06 -33.96 6.92
CA LEU A 324 -14.54 -32.57 6.98
C LEU A 324 -14.03 -31.89 8.26
N SER A 325 -14.08 -32.57 9.39
CA SER A 325 -13.69 -32.06 10.71
C SER A 325 -12.16 -31.96 10.84
N LEU A 326 -11.43 -32.95 10.33
CA LEU A 326 -9.97 -32.93 10.21
C LEU A 326 -9.51 -31.90 9.18
N ASN A 327 -10.29 -31.66 8.10
CA ASN A 327 -10.04 -30.54 7.20
C ASN A 327 -10.13 -29.23 7.96
N VAL A 328 -11.23 -28.93 8.64
CA VAL A 328 -11.37 -27.67 9.38
C VAL A 328 -10.25 -27.53 10.43
N ALA A 329 -9.85 -28.62 11.09
CA ALA A 329 -8.82 -28.59 12.13
C ALA A 329 -7.36 -28.51 11.61
N ILE A 330 -6.95 -29.39 10.68
CA ILE A 330 -5.59 -29.41 10.11
C ILE A 330 -5.38 -28.25 9.16
N VAL A 331 -6.40 -27.91 8.35
CA VAL A 331 -6.36 -26.68 7.56
C VAL A 331 -6.27 -25.53 8.56
N GLY A 332 -7.21 -25.33 9.50
CA GLY A 332 -7.14 -24.23 10.48
C GLY A 332 -5.76 -23.96 11.10
N LEU A 333 -5.05 -25.00 11.55
CA LEU A 333 -3.76 -24.90 12.24
C LEU A 333 -2.55 -24.60 11.31
N ALA A 334 -2.44 -25.28 10.16
CA ALA A 334 -1.33 -25.10 9.21
C ALA A 334 -1.58 -23.95 8.22
N PHE A 335 -2.84 -23.58 8.04
CA PHE A 335 -3.31 -22.69 7.00
C PHE A 335 -2.96 -21.22 7.22
N ILE A 336 -2.84 -20.75 8.47
CA ILE A 336 -2.40 -19.36 8.73
C ILE A 336 -1.02 -19.11 8.10
N PHE A 337 -0.12 -20.09 8.12
CA PHE A 337 1.21 -19.96 7.53
C PHE A 337 1.19 -20.00 6.00
N GLU A 338 0.40 -20.90 5.40
CA GLU A 338 0.21 -20.94 3.94
C GLU A 338 -0.46 -19.66 3.42
N LEU A 339 -1.48 -19.15 4.13
CA LEU A 339 -2.11 -17.87 3.80
C LEU A 339 -1.11 -16.73 3.92
N THR A 340 -0.31 -16.68 5.00
CA THR A 340 0.72 -15.65 5.20
C THR A 340 1.74 -15.67 4.06
N ARG A 341 2.23 -16.84 3.66
CA ARG A 341 3.14 -17.00 2.51
C ARG A 341 2.52 -16.47 1.21
N ASN A 342 1.29 -16.84 0.94
CA ASN A 342 0.57 -16.43 -0.27
C ASN A 342 0.23 -14.93 -0.29
N LEU A 343 -0.06 -14.34 0.86
CA LEU A 343 -0.31 -12.91 1.01
C LEU A 343 0.98 -12.09 0.81
N LEU A 344 2.10 -12.53 1.39
CA LEU A 344 3.43 -11.93 1.19
C LEU A 344 3.92 -12.07 -0.25
N LEU A 345 3.63 -13.21 -0.89
CA LEU A 345 3.95 -13.42 -2.30
C LEU A 345 3.26 -12.41 -3.21
N GLY A 346 2.12 -11.84 -2.77
CA GLY A 346 1.27 -11.01 -3.61
C GLY A 346 0.35 -11.83 -4.51
N GLY A 347 0.08 -13.11 -4.19
CA GLY A 347 -0.76 -14.01 -4.99
C GLY A 347 -2.17 -13.48 -5.26
N GLN A 348 -2.65 -12.52 -4.46
CA GLN A 348 -3.93 -11.82 -4.68
C GLN A 348 -3.92 -10.87 -5.88
N SER A 349 -2.75 -10.32 -6.22
CA SER A 349 -2.62 -9.29 -7.27
C SER A 349 -2.62 -9.86 -8.69
N PHE A 350 -2.06 -11.05 -8.86
CA PHE A 350 -1.98 -11.74 -10.16
C PHE A 350 -2.80 -13.04 -10.21
N GLY A 351 -3.29 -13.53 -9.06
CA GLY A 351 -3.98 -14.82 -8.94
C GLY A 351 -5.49 -14.80 -9.11
N GLY A 352 -6.12 -13.66 -8.82
CA GLY A 352 -7.58 -13.55 -8.77
C GLY A 352 -8.08 -12.12 -8.66
N THR A 353 -9.40 -11.98 -8.65
CA THR A 353 -10.12 -10.71 -8.63
C THR A 353 -10.82 -10.56 -7.27
N PHE A 354 -10.99 -9.32 -6.77
CA PHE A 354 -11.60 -9.02 -5.47
C PHE A 354 -10.86 -9.54 -4.21
N GLY A 355 -9.63 -10.01 -4.37
CA GLY A 355 -8.75 -10.36 -3.24
C GLY A 355 -8.52 -9.18 -2.28
N VAL A 356 -8.12 -9.47 -1.05
CA VAL A 356 -7.65 -8.44 -0.12
C VAL A 356 -6.16 -8.28 -0.31
N GLN A 357 -5.78 -7.23 -1.02
CA GLN A 357 -4.41 -6.75 -1.00
C GLN A 357 -4.30 -5.76 0.17
N LEU A 358 -3.21 -5.80 0.92
CA LEU A 358 -2.98 -4.90 2.06
C LEU A 358 -1.83 -3.93 1.78
N ALA A 359 -0.88 -4.36 0.96
CA ALA A 359 0.23 -3.57 0.48
C ALA A 359 0.59 -3.99 -0.95
N PRO A 360 1.15 -3.11 -1.78
CA PRO A 360 1.72 -3.50 -3.06
C PRO A 360 2.97 -4.38 -2.83
N PRO A 361 3.21 -5.41 -3.65
CA PRO A 361 4.31 -6.35 -3.43
C PRO A 361 5.69 -5.70 -3.38
N ARG A 362 5.94 -4.64 -4.15
CA ARG A 362 7.21 -3.90 -4.15
C ARG A 362 7.56 -3.36 -2.75
N ASP A 363 6.58 -2.74 -2.08
CA ASP A 363 6.73 -2.23 -0.71
C ASP A 363 6.91 -3.35 0.32
N ILE A 364 6.30 -4.54 0.09
CA ILE A 364 6.54 -5.72 0.95
C ILE A 364 8.01 -6.15 0.86
N ARG A 365 8.67 -5.99 -0.29
CA ARG A 365 10.07 -6.36 -0.42
C ARG A 365 11.01 -5.31 0.18
N SER A 366 10.73 -4.03 -0.02
CA SER A 366 11.60 -2.93 0.43
C SER A 366 11.43 -2.57 1.91
N GLU A 367 10.21 -2.61 2.44
CA GLU A 367 9.90 -2.09 3.78
C GLU A 367 9.71 -3.21 4.83
N VAL A 368 10.50 -3.16 5.91
CA VAL A 368 10.35 -4.09 7.06
C VAL A 368 9.01 -3.87 7.75
N ASP A 369 8.61 -2.62 7.93
CA ASP A 369 7.37 -2.24 8.60
C ASP A 369 6.12 -2.75 7.88
N VAL A 370 6.14 -2.75 6.54
CA VAL A 370 5.04 -3.26 5.71
C VAL A 370 4.94 -4.78 5.85
N ARG A 371 6.07 -5.48 5.79
CA ARG A 371 6.13 -6.94 6.07
C ARG A 371 5.57 -7.26 7.44
N GLY A 372 6.00 -6.50 8.45
CA GLY A 372 5.56 -6.70 9.83
C GLY A 372 4.06 -6.49 10.01
N LYS A 373 3.50 -5.42 9.44
CA LYS A 373 2.04 -5.15 9.46
C LYS A 373 1.25 -6.29 8.81
N LEU A 374 1.75 -6.84 7.70
CA LEU A 374 1.09 -7.93 6.98
C LEU A 374 1.08 -9.23 7.80
N VAL A 375 2.22 -9.59 8.39
CA VAL A 375 2.35 -10.78 9.23
C VAL A 375 1.53 -10.62 10.52
N ALA A 376 1.55 -9.43 11.13
CA ALA A 376 0.73 -9.10 12.29
C ALA A 376 -0.78 -9.25 11.98
N PHE A 377 -1.22 -8.77 10.81
CA PHE A 377 -2.60 -8.95 10.35
C PHE A 377 -2.96 -10.43 10.21
N CYS A 378 -2.09 -11.27 9.65
CA CYS A 378 -2.39 -12.69 9.52
C CYS A 378 -2.55 -13.38 10.88
N PHE A 379 -1.64 -13.13 11.83
CA PHE A 379 -1.71 -13.75 13.15
C PHE A 379 -2.84 -13.18 14.01
N ALA A 380 -2.97 -11.86 14.10
CA ALA A 380 -4.01 -11.23 14.91
C ALA A 380 -5.40 -11.45 14.29
N GLY A 381 -5.48 -11.27 12.97
CA GLY A 381 -6.73 -11.27 12.24
C GLY A 381 -7.34 -12.66 12.10
N PHE A 382 -6.56 -13.70 11.78
CA PHE A 382 -7.13 -15.04 11.56
C PHE A 382 -7.14 -15.94 12.78
N SER A 383 -6.32 -15.67 13.82
CA SER A 383 -6.25 -16.53 15.00
C SER A 383 -7.60 -16.72 15.70
N GLY A 384 -8.34 -15.64 15.97
CA GLY A 384 -9.63 -15.71 16.65
C GLY A 384 -10.65 -16.58 15.90
N TYR A 385 -10.77 -16.41 14.58
CA TYR A 385 -11.69 -17.21 13.77
C TYR A 385 -11.29 -18.69 13.70
N THR A 386 -10.01 -18.98 13.48
CA THR A 386 -9.50 -20.35 13.46
C THR A 386 -9.74 -21.05 14.80
N VAL A 387 -9.45 -20.36 15.91
CA VAL A 387 -9.63 -20.91 17.26
C VAL A 387 -11.10 -21.14 17.57
N LEU A 388 -11.98 -20.21 17.19
CA LEU A 388 -13.42 -20.35 17.34
C LEU A 388 -13.96 -21.56 16.54
N LEU A 389 -13.56 -21.70 15.28
CA LEU A 389 -13.96 -22.86 14.47
C LEU A 389 -13.48 -24.17 15.06
N LEU A 390 -12.23 -24.23 15.53
CA LEU A 390 -11.70 -25.40 16.22
C LEU A 390 -12.52 -25.75 17.46
N LEU A 391 -12.88 -24.74 18.26
CA LEU A 391 -13.73 -24.93 19.43
C LEU A 391 -15.12 -25.45 19.05
N LEU A 392 -15.77 -24.85 18.05
CA LEU A 392 -17.09 -25.28 17.55
C LEU A 392 -17.05 -26.72 17.02
N VAL A 393 -16.01 -27.07 16.25
CA VAL A 393 -15.80 -28.45 15.77
C VAL A 393 -15.56 -29.42 16.92
N CYS A 394 -14.82 -29.01 17.95
CA CYS A 394 -14.63 -29.80 19.16
C CYS A 394 -15.96 -30.08 19.88
N TYR A 395 -16.80 -29.08 20.09
CA TYR A 395 -18.14 -29.24 20.70
C TYR A 395 -19.11 -30.00 19.80
N LYS A 396 -18.92 -29.96 18.48
CA LYS A 396 -19.65 -30.77 17.51
C LYS A 396 -19.27 -32.26 17.63
N GLU A 397 -17.99 -32.59 17.50
CA GLU A 397 -17.53 -33.98 17.35
C GLU A 397 -17.38 -34.73 18.68
N PHE A 398 -17.11 -34.00 19.77
CA PHE A 398 -16.84 -34.58 21.09
C PHE A 398 -17.84 -34.07 22.14
N GLY A 399 -19.07 -33.71 21.75
CA GLY A 399 -20.07 -33.11 22.63
C GLY A 399 -20.29 -33.86 23.95
N ASP A 400 -20.30 -35.20 23.90
CA ASP A 400 -20.48 -36.09 25.06
C ASP A 400 -19.37 -35.99 26.11
N VAL A 401 -18.19 -35.53 25.69
CA VAL A 401 -16.95 -35.51 26.49
C VAL A 401 -16.52 -34.07 26.80
N MET A 402 -17.23 -33.08 26.26
CA MET A 402 -16.91 -31.66 26.43
C MET A 402 -17.49 -31.10 27.73
N PRO A 403 -16.79 -30.14 28.38
CA PRO A 403 -17.28 -29.51 29.60
C PRO A 403 -18.50 -28.62 29.31
N TYR A 404 -19.40 -28.50 30.29
CA TYR A 404 -20.61 -27.66 30.24
C TYR A 404 -21.64 -28.00 29.15
N THR A 405 -21.56 -29.16 28.47
CA THR A 405 -22.56 -29.57 27.47
C THR A 405 -23.97 -29.69 28.06
N GLU A 406 -24.11 -30.20 29.29
CA GLU A 406 -25.42 -30.28 29.96
C GLU A 406 -26.00 -28.90 30.26
N TRP A 407 -25.16 -27.94 30.66
CA TRP A 407 -25.58 -26.56 30.88
C TRP A 407 -26.02 -25.90 29.57
N LEU A 408 -25.33 -26.16 28.47
CA LEU A 408 -25.72 -25.69 27.13
C LEU A 408 -27.08 -26.25 26.71
N ASN A 409 -27.31 -27.55 26.92
CA ASN A 409 -28.60 -28.19 26.64
C ASN A 409 -29.74 -27.56 27.45
N GLN A 410 -29.50 -27.18 28.72
CA GLN A 410 -30.48 -26.47 29.55
C GLN A 410 -30.82 -25.07 29.04
N GLN A 411 -29.91 -24.42 28.30
CA GLN A 411 -30.12 -23.11 27.68
C GLN A 411 -30.64 -23.21 26.23
N GLN A 412 -31.25 -24.34 25.85
CA GLN A 412 -31.75 -24.60 24.48
C GLN A 412 -30.65 -24.65 23.41
N PHE A 413 -29.39 -24.87 23.80
CA PHE A 413 -28.26 -25.09 22.88
C PHE A 413 -27.90 -26.57 22.81
N ASP A 414 -28.87 -27.34 22.35
CA ASP A 414 -28.86 -28.78 22.09
C ASP A 414 -27.97 -29.16 20.89
N GLU A 415 -27.82 -30.47 20.65
CA GLU A 415 -26.90 -31.00 19.64
C GLU A 415 -27.17 -30.44 18.24
N GLU A 416 -28.45 -30.35 17.85
CA GLU A 416 -28.87 -29.77 16.60
C GLU A 416 -28.42 -28.31 16.46
N MET A 417 -28.57 -27.48 17.50
CA MET A 417 -28.15 -26.07 17.47
C MET A 417 -26.62 -25.90 17.47
N ARG A 418 -25.88 -26.80 18.14
CA ARG A 418 -24.40 -26.84 18.06
C ARG A 418 -23.94 -27.15 16.63
N LEU A 419 -24.59 -28.13 16.00
CA LEU A 419 -24.34 -28.51 14.61
C LEU A 419 -24.65 -27.35 13.67
N LEU A 420 -25.86 -26.80 13.76
CA LEU A 420 -26.32 -25.71 12.90
C LEU A 420 -25.39 -24.49 13.00
N THR A 421 -25.02 -24.09 14.23
CA THR A 421 -24.09 -22.97 14.46
C THR A 421 -22.75 -23.21 13.77
N THR A 422 -22.17 -24.40 13.90
CA THR A 422 -20.90 -24.75 13.26
C THR A 422 -21.01 -24.67 11.73
N TRP A 423 -22.09 -25.21 11.17
CA TRP A 423 -22.34 -25.16 9.73
C TRP A 423 -22.60 -23.74 9.23
N MET A 424 -23.28 -22.87 9.98
CA MET A 424 -23.51 -21.47 9.61
C MET A 424 -22.18 -20.70 9.47
N PHE A 425 -21.27 -20.84 10.43
CA PHE A 425 -19.95 -20.19 10.36
C PHE A 425 -19.15 -20.66 9.14
N ILE A 426 -19.17 -21.96 8.86
CA ILE A 426 -18.50 -22.54 7.68
C ILE A 426 -19.16 -22.04 6.39
N ALA A 427 -20.48 -22.09 6.30
CA ALA A 427 -21.24 -21.74 5.09
C ALA A 427 -21.09 -20.27 4.70
N VAL A 428 -21.06 -19.34 5.67
CA VAL A 428 -20.85 -17.91 5.37
C VAL A 428 -19.45 -17.66 4.82
N GLY A 429 -18.41 -18.30 5.41
CA GLY A 429 -17.06 -18.24 4.85
C GLY A 429 -16.96 -18.84 3.45
N GLN A 430 -17.61 -19.98 3.23
CA GLN A 430 -17.70 -20.65 1.93
C GLN A 430 -18.45 -19.82 0.88
N ALA A 431 -19.51 -19.11 1.26
CA ALA A 431 -20.25 -18.22 0.36
C ALA A 431 -19.37 -17.09 -0.16
N ILE A 432 -18.61 -16.44 0.73
CA ILE A 432 -17.69 -15.37 0.36
C ILE A 432 -16.54 -15.91 -0.51
N PHE A 433 -16.01 -17.09 -0.17
CA PHE A 433 -15.04 -17.80 -1.00
C PHE A 433 -15.58 -18.10 -2.40
N MET A 434 -16.82 -18.61 -2.52
CA MET A 434 -17.41 -18.95 -3.81
C MET A 434 -17.59 -17.72 -4.70
N LEU A 435 -18.02 -16.59 -4.13
CA LEU A 435 -18.17 -15.33 -4.86
C LEU A 435 -16.83 -14.85 -5.43
N THR A 436 -15.76 -14.86 -4.63
CA THR A 436 -14.44 -14.42 -5.09
C THR A 436 -13.76 -15.42 -6.01
N TRP A 437 -13.93 -16.72 -5.77
CA TRP A 437 -13.42 -17.79 -6.61
C TRP A 437 -14.05 -17.75 -8.02
N LEU A 438 -15.38 -17.61 -8.12
CA LEU A 438 -16.08 -17.48 -9.41
C LEU A 438 -15.57 -16.27 -10.22
N ALA A 439 -15.33 -15.14 -9.55
CA ALA A 439 -14.74 -13.96 -10.20
C ALA A 439 -13.26 -14.15 -10.60
N SER A 440 -12.56 -15.08 -9.95
CA SER A 440 -11.12 -15.30 -10.13
C SER A 440 -10.80 -16.40 -11.13
N ILE A 441 -11.70 -17.35 -11.40
CA ILE A 441 -11.43 -18.52 -12.25
C ILE A 441 -10.98 -18.14 -13.67
N SER A 442 -11.44 -17.00 -14.19
CA SER A 442 -11.03 -16.46 -15.50
C SER A 442 -9.54 -16.14 -15.58
N GLN A 443 -8.90 -15.80 -14.45
CA GLN A 443 -7.46 -15.48 -14.38
C GLN A 443 -6.56 -16.72 -14.49
N PHE A 444 -7.11 -17.93 -14.35
CA PHE A 444 -6.34 -19.17 -14.44
C PHE A 444 -5.65 -19.35 -15.80
N GLY A 445 -6.25 -18.84 -16.88
CA GLY A 445 -5.64 -18.83 -18.21
C GLY A 445 -4.41 -17.92 -18.28
N ARG A 446 -4.52 -16.68 -17.79
CA ARG A 446 -3.42 -15.70 -17.73
C ARG A 446 -2.26 -16.21 -16.88
N LEU A 447 -2.56 -16.80 -15.72
CA LEU A 447 -1.58 -17.37 -14.79
C LEU A 447 -0.66 -18.44 -15.40
N ARG A 448 -1.17 -19.23 -16.37
CA ARG A 448 -0.34 -20.22 -17.07
C ARG A 448 0.72 -19.58 -17.98
N GLY A 449 0.47 -18.37 -18.47
CA GLY A 449 1.40 -17.60 -19.30
C GLY A 449 2.45 -16.80 -18.52
N LEU A 450 2.24 -16.58 -17.21
CA LEU A 450 3.18 -15.85 -16.38
C LEU A 450 4.49 -16.63 -16.18
N ARG A 451 5.61 -15.92 -16.35
CA ARG A 451 6.96 -16.43 -16.06
C ARG A 451 7.41 -15.91 -14.70
N PHE A 452 7.89 -16.82 -13.86
CA PHE A 452 8.45 -16.50 -12.55
C PHE A 452 9.94 -16.76 -12.58
N ASP A 453 10.72 -15.70 -12.42
CA ASP A 453 12.16 -15.76 -12.23
C ASP A 453 12.46 -16.01 -10.75
N ILE A 454 13.03 -17.17 -10.45
CA ILE A 454 13.23 -17.66 -9.09
C ILE A 454 14.67 -17.37 -8.66
N ASP A 455 14.84 -16.71 -7.52
CA ASP A 455 16.16 -16.46 -6.88
C ASP A 455 17.11 -15.55 -7.71
N PRO A 456 16.63 -14.41 -8.26
CA PRO A 456 17.49 -13.48 -9.02
C PRO A 456 18.64 -12.92 -8.16
N ASP A 457 18.42 -12.75 -6.86
CA ASP A 457 19.41 -12.24 -5.90
C ASP A 457 20.70 -13.06 -5.93
N ARG A 458 20.61 -14.40 -5.93
CA ARG A 458 21.80 -15.26 -5.97
C ARG A 458 22.59 -15.11 -7.27
N ARG A 459 21.88 -14.85 -8.37
CA ARG A 459 22.50 -14.64 -9.68
C ARG A 459 23.16 -13.27 -9.76
N ARG A 460 22.51 -12.22 -9.22
CA ARG A 460 23.08 -10.88 -9.08
C ARG A 460 24.32 -10.90 -8.18
N ASP A 461 24.21 -11.44 -6.97
CA ASP A 461 25.33 -11.56 -6.02
C ASP A 461 26.52 -12.35 -6.61
N GLY A 462 26.24 -13.39 -7.41
CA GLY A 462 27.26 -14.17 -8.11
C GLY A 462 27.86 -13.47 -9.34
N ALA A 463 27.07 -12.65 -10.04
CA ALA A 463 27.47 -11.92 -11.25
C ALA A 463 28.16 -10.57 -10.96
N VAL A 464 27.99 -9.98 -9.77
CA VAL A 464 28.76 -8.81 -9.31
C VAL A 464 30.28 -9.11 -9.25
N MET A 465 30.68 -10.38 -9.30
CA MET A 465 32.08 -10.82 -9.44
C MET A 465 32.60 -10.80 -10.90
N LEU A 466 31.79 -10.41 -11.90
CA LEU A 466 32.16 -10.32 -13.32
C LEU A 466 32.32 -8.86 -13.77
N THR A 467 33.36 -8.60 -14.58
CA THR A 467 33.87 -7.27 -14.93
C THR A 467 32.94 -6.40 -15.79
N GLU A 468 31.99 -7.00 -16.52
CA GLU A 468 31.15 -6.31 -17.52
C GLU A 468 29.92 -5.60 -16.92
N GLY A 469 29.28 -6.16 -15.88
CA GLY A 469 28.14 -5.52 -15.20
C GLY A 469 28.46 -4.17 -14.56
N ASN A 470 29.68 -4.01 -14.05
CA ASN A 470 30.17 -2.74 -13.51
C ASN A 470 30.38 -1.68 -14.61
N SER A 471 30.65 -2.10 -15.85
CA SER A 471 30.78 -1.19 -17.00
C SER A 471 29.44 -0.56 -17.35
N LEU A 472 28.36 -1.34 -17.39
CA LEU A 472 27.01 -0.82 -17.68
C LEU A 472 26.55 0.17 -16.61
N ARG A 473 26.75 -0.18 -15.34
CA ARG A 473 26.49 0.71 -14.20
C ARG A 473 27.23 2.04 -14.34
N MET A 474 28.55 2.00 -14.59
CA MET A 474 29.37 3.20 -14.76
C MET A 474 28.93 4.04 -15.99
N MET A 475 28.52 3.40 -17.08
CA MET A 475 27.98 4.10 -18.25
C MET A 475 26.68 4.83 -17.92
N ILE A 476 25.78 4.20 -17.16
CA ILE A 476 24.52 4.82 -16.72
C ILE A 476 24.79 5.98 -15.77
N ASP A 477 25.66 5.80 -14.78
CA ASP A 477 26.02 6.84 -13.80
C ASP A 477 26.57 8.08 -14.52
N LYS A 478 27.50 7.86 -15.45
CA LYS A 478 28.10 8.92 -16.25
C LYS A 478 27.10 9.59 -17.18
N ALA A 479 26.19 8.82 -17.80
CA ALA A 479 25.14 9.37 -18.66
C ALA A 479 24.15 10.24 -17.85
N ALA A 480 23.72 9.75 -16.68
CA ALA A 480 22.83 10.48 -15.79
C ALA A 480 23.48 11.76 -15.26
N GLN A 481 24.72 11.68 -14.77
CA GLN A 481 25.49 12.86 -14.34
C GLN A 481 25.69 13.87 -15.47
N ASN A 482 25.78 13.40 -16.72
CA ASN A 482 25.94 14.27 -17.87
C ASN A 482 24.63 14.82 -18.47
N ASP A 483 23.46 14.47 -17.92
CA ASP A 483 22.14 14.79 -18.48
C ASP A 483 21.98 14.30 -19.95
N ASP A 484 22.64 13.18 -20.26
CA ASP A 484 22.65 12.52 -21.57
C ASP A 484 21.51 11.48 -21.65
N ILE A 485 20.30 11.99 -21.94
CA ILE A 485 19.08 11.20 -22.04
C ILE A 485 19.12 10.27 -23.26
N ASP A 486 19.79 10.68 -24.34
CA ASP A 486 19.94 9.87 -25.55
C ASP A 486 20.73 8.59 -25.25
N LEU A 487 21.88 8.69 -24.58
CA LEU A 487 22.66 7.52 -24.17
C LEU A 487 21.86 6.63 -23.21
N LEU A 488 21.15 7.19 -22.22
CA LEU A 488 20.30 6.40 -21.32
C LEU A 488 19.24 5.59 -22.07
N ARG A 489 18.60 6.15 -23.10
CA ARG A 489 17.62 5.41 -23.93
C ARG A 489 18.28 4.37 -24.83
N ARG A 490 19.47 4.66 -25.38
CA ARG A 490 20.23 3.68 -26.16
C ARG A 490 20.64 2.49 -25.29
N LEU A 491 21.09 2.72 -24.07
CA LEU A 491 21.45 1.66 -23.12
C LEU A 491 20.25 0.78 -22.72
N GLN A 492 19.05 1.35 -22.63
CA GLN A 492 17.83 0.57 -22.40
C GLN A 492 17.53 -0.41 -23.55
N ASN A 493 17.75 0.02 -24.79
CA ASN A 493 17.46 -0.79 -25.98
C ASN A 493 18.63 -1.68 -26.40
N ALA A 494 19.84 -1.45 -25.91
CA ALA A 494 21.02 -2.21 -26.24
C ALA A 494 20.90 -3.68 -25.79
N GLU A 495 21.37 -4.58 -26.63
CA GLU A 495 21.51 -6.00 -26.29
C GLU A 495 22.86 -6.22 -25.61
N PHE A 496 22.86 -6.88 -24.45
CA PHE A 496 24.06 -7.23 -23.70
C PHE A 496 24.11 -8.75 -23.52
N THR A 497 25.32 -9.30 -23.40
CA THR A 497 25.58 -10.75 -23.31
C THR A 497 25.59 -11.31 -21.90
N ASP A 498 25.54 -10.45 -20.87
CA ASP A 498 25.55 -10.80 -19.45
C ASP A 498 24.25 -11.46 -18.95
N ASP A 499 24.16 -11.75 -17.64
CA ASP A 499 22.93 -12.26 -17.02
C ASP A 499 21.77 -11.27 -17.20
N GLU A 500 20.68 -11.77 -17.80
CA GLU A 500 19.44 -11.04 -18.07
C GLU A 500 18.87 -10.34 -16.82
N ALA A 501 19.04 -10.90 -15.62
CA ALA A 501 18.54 -10.29 -14.38
C ALA A 501 19.35 -9.07 -13.91
N LEU A 502 20.66 -9.05 -14.20
CA LEU A 502 21.54 -7.90 -13.92
C LEU A 502 21.31 -6.80 -14.96
N ILE A 503 21.28 -7.17 -16.25
CA ILE A 503 20.99 -6.23 -17.33
C ILE A 503 19.62 -5.57 -17.13
N ARG A 504 18.59 -6.34 -16.75
CA ARG A 504 17.25 -5.79 -16.47
C ARG A 504 17.27 -4.80 -15.31
N HIS A 505 18.04 -5.07 -14.26
CA HIS A 505 18.18 -4.15 -13.13
C HIS A 505 18.81 -2.83 -13.57
N GLU A 506 19.93 -2.89 -14.28
CA GLU A 506 20.61 -1.69 -14.79
C GLU A 506 19.76 -0.94 -15.83
N LYS A 507 19.00 -1.64 -16.69
CA LYS A 507 18.06 -1.00 -17.62
C LYS A 507 16.92 -0.29 -16.89
N ALA A 508 16.38 -0.87 -15.82
CA ALA A 508 15.38 -0.22 -14.98
C ALA A 508 15.95 1.03 -14.30
N ARG A 509 17.21 0.98 -13.84
CA ARG A 509 17.94 2.14 -13.31
C ARG A 509 18.18 3.22 -14.37
N ALA A 510 18.51 2.84 -15.60
CA ALA A 510 18.62 3.79 -16.72
C ALA A 510 17.28 4.48 -17.03
N ARG A 511 16.17 3.72 -17.01
CA ARG A 511 14.81 4.26 -17.21
C ARG A 511 14.39 5.19 -16.06
N MET A 512 14.73 4.82 -14.83
CA MET A 512 14.51 5.62 -13.63
C MET A 512 15.20 7.00 -13.77
N TRP A 513 16.48 7.03 -14.16
CA TRP A 513 17.21 8.28 -14.39
C TRP A 513 16.65 9.10 -15.57
N GLU A 514 16.34 8.45 -16.69
CA GLU A 514 15.73 9.10 -17.85
C GLU A 514 14.44 9.86 -17.47
N LEU A 515 13.51 9.19 -16.79
CA LEU A 515 12.22 9.77 -16.40
C LEU A 515 12.39 10.90 -15.37
N SER A 516 13.37 10.77 -14.48
CA SER A 516 13.67 11.78 -13.45
C SER A 516 14.24 13.06 -14.05
N LEU A 517 15.19 12.94 -14.98
CA LEU A 517 15.78 14.09 -15.69
C LEU A 517 14.75 14.86 -16.53
N ARG A 518 13.70 14.17 -16.99
CA ARG A 518 12.56 14.76 -17.72
C ARG A 518 11.49 15.37 -16.82
N GLY A 519 11.55 15.13 -15.51
CA GLY A 519 10.54 15.60 -14.55
C GLY A 519 9.23 14.79 -14.57
N LEU A 520 9.25 13.57 -15.12
CA LEU A 520 8.11 12.64 -15.16
C LEU A 520 8.00 11.86 -13.85
N TRP A 521 7.82 12.59 -12.74
CA TRP A 521 8.04 12.11 -11.38
C TRP A 521 7.21 10.91 -10.94
N PRO A 522 5.91 10.76 -11.28
CA PRO A 522 5.16 9.55 -10.91
C PRO A 522 5.69 8.31 -11.62
N GLN A 523 6.04 8.42 -12.91
CA GLN A 523 6.62 7.31 -13.66
C GLN A 523 8.02 6.96 -13.12
N ALA A 524 8.84 7.98 -12.85
CA ALA A 524 10.14 7.83 -12.22
C ALA A 524 10.02 7.16 -10.83
N SER A 525 9.00 7.50 -10.05
CA SER A 525 8.76 6.88 -8.72
C SER A 525 8.41 5.41 -8.82
N GLU A 526 7.68 5.00 -9.85
CA GLU A 526 7.33 3.59 -10.05
C GLU A 526 8.55 2.78 -10.49
N GLU A 527 9.42 3.34 -11.35
CA GLU A 527 10.70 2.72 -11.69
C GLU A 527 11.66 2.68 -10.49
N ALA A 528 11.75 3.75 -9.70
CA ALA A 528 12.56 3.79 -8.49
C ALA A 528 12.10 2.75 -7.45
N LYS A 529 10.78 2.55 -7.27
CA LYS A 529 10.27 1.45 -6.43
C LYS A 529 10.62 0.07 -6.98
N LYS A 530 10.66 -0.11 -8.31
CA LYS A 530 11.07 -1.39 -8.91
C LYS A 530 12.56 -1.65 -8.63
N VAL A 531 13.42 -0.67 -8.87
CA VAL A 531 14.87 -0.76 -8.61
C VAL A 531 15.11 -1.01 -7.11
N LEU A 532 14.48 -0.24 -6.24
CA LEU A 532 14.57 -0.42 -4.78
C LEU A 532 14.08 -1.81 -4.33
N ALA A 533 12.98 -2.30 -4.89
CA ALA A 533 12.48 -3.64 -4.57
C ALA A 533 13.44 -4.74 -5.07
N GLN A 534 14.05 -4.57 -6.24
CA GLN A 534 15.06 -5.47 -6.79
C GLN A 534 16.35 -5.51 -5.97
N SER A 535 16.77 -4.37 -5.41
CA SER A 535 17.90 -4.25 -4.47
C SER A 535 17.52 -4.65 -3.04
N GLY A 536 16.25 -4.96 -2.81
CA GLY A 536 15.78 -5.46 -1.54
C GLY A 536 15.58 -4.43 -0.44
N GLY A 537 15.39 -3.18 -0.83
CA GLY A 537 15.29 -2.03 0.07
C GLY A 537 16.62 -1.38 0.41
N ASP A 538 17.75 -1.95 -0.02
CA ASP A 538 19.10 -1.46 0.28
C ASP A 538 19.70 -0.75 -0.94
N ASP A 539 19.07 0.36 -1.33
CA ASP A 539 19.56 1.23 -2.40
C ASP A 539 19.23 2.69 -2.09
N ASP A 540 20.22 3.40 -1.54
CA ASP A 540 20.09 4.79 -1.11
C ASP A 540 19.73 5.71 -2.29
N GLU A 541 20.25 5.43 -3.49
CA GLU A 541 19.95 6.19 -4.70
C GLU A 541 18.46 6.17 -5.03
N SER A 542 17.86 4.97 -5.10
CA SER A 542 16.43 4.85 -5.35
C SER A 542 15.60 5.46 -4.23
N ARG A 543 16.02 5.36 -2.97
CA ARG A 543 15.29 5.97 -1.84
C ARG A 543 15.33 7.50 -1.89
N LEU A 544 16.49 8.09 -2.17
CA LEU A 544 16.61 9.54 -2.35
C LEU A 544 15.78 10.02 -3.52
N LEU A 545 15.80 9.28 -4.63
CA LEU A 545 14.99 9.62 -5.78
C LEU A 545 13.48 9.53 -5.48
N LEU A 546 13.05 8.57 -4.65
CA LEU A 546 11.67 8.52 -4.14
C LEU A 546 11.34 9.74 -3.27
N ALA A 547 12.25 10.16 -2.39
CA ALA A 547 12.08 11.36 -1.58
C ALA A 547 11.92 12.61 -2.48
N VAL A 548 12.80 12.78 -3.48
CA VAL A 548 12.74 13.88 -4.46
C VAL A 548 11.46 13.82 -5.29
N SER A 549 11.01 12.64 -5.71
CA SER A 549 9.75 12.47 -6.43
C SER A 549 8.54 12.87 -5.58
N TYR A 550 8.50 12.48 -4.31
CA TYR A 550 7.45 12.92 -3.38
C TYR A 550 7.50 14.42 -3.11
N LEU A 551 8.70 15.00 -3.04
CA LEU A 551 8.92 16.44 -2.90
C LEU A 551 8.34 17.22 -4.10
N ALA A 552 8.67 16.78 -5.32
CA ALA A 552 8.15 17.33 -6.57
C ALA A 552 6.64 17.18 -6.69
N SER A 553 6.09 16.05 -6.24
CA SER A 553 4.64 15.77 -6.20
C SER A 553 3.90 16.42 -5.00
N ARG A 554 4.59 17.25 -4.20
CA ARG A 554 4.03 17.99 -3.05
C ARG A 554 3.49 17.09 -1.95
N ARG A 555 4.11 15.92 -1.75
CA ARG A 555 3.80 14.93 -0.70
C ARG A 555 4.90 14.91 0.36
N LEU A 556 5.06 16.03 1.06
CA LEU A 556 6.16 16.25 2.01
C LEU A 556 6.22 15.19 3.13
N ASP A 557 5.07 14.71 3.61
CA ASP A 557 5.03 13.67 4.64
C ASP A 557 5.66 12.34 4.16
N ALA A 558 5.41 11.96 2.90
CA ALA A 558 5.96 10.74 2.32
C ALA A 558 7.46 10.90 1.98
N ALA A 559 7.86 12.12 1.60
CA ALA A 559 9.28 12.44 1.40
C ALA A 559 10.09 12.26 2.70
N ARG A 560 9.56 12.75 3.84
CA ARG A 560 10.19 12.56 5.17
C ARG A 560 10.32 11.09 5.57
N GLU A 561 9.31 10.28 5.27
CA GLU A 561 9.36 8.85 5.54
C GLU A 561 10.42 8.15 4.68
N ALA A 562 10.56 8.53 3.41
CA ALA A 562 11.57 7.99 2.50
C ALA A 562 13.01 8.39 2.88
N LEU A 563 13.20 9.55 3.50
CA LEU A 563 14.50 10.02 4.02
C LEU A 563 14.88 9.38 5.35
N TYR A 564 13.94 8.75 6.04
CA TYR A 564 14.17 8.24 7.39
C TYR A 564 15.27 7.17 7.39
N GLY A 565 16.34 7.43 8.16
CA GLY A 565 17.50 6.53 8.27
C GLY A 565 18.55 6.67 7.16
N LEU A 566 18.40 7.62 6.23
CA LEU A 566 19.44 7.99 5.26
C LEU A 566 20.35 9.11 5.75
N GLU A 567 19.88 9.93 6.70
CA GLU A 567 20.66 11.01 7.31
C GLU A 567 21.80 10.41 8.14
N GLN A 568 23.04 10.71 7.76
CA GLN A 568 24.25 10.25 8.46
C GLN A 568 25.00 11.46 9.02
N PRO A 569 25.48 11.40 10.27
CA PRO A 569 26.10 12.55 10.93
C PRO A 569 27.42 13.02 10.31
N GLU A 570 28.05 12.27 9.40
CA GLU A 570 29.29 12.67 8.71
C GLU A 570 29.32 12.17 7.25
N GLY A 571 29.48 13.10 6.29
CA GLY A 571 30.03 12.82 4.96
C GLY A 571 29.03 12.63 3.80
N TYR A 572 27.72 12.63 4.04
CA TYR A 572 26.72 12.57 2.96
C TYR A 572 25.66 13.66 3.10
N ASP A 573 25.88 14.77 2.39
CA ASP A 573 25.11 16.01 2.52
C ASP A 573 23.76 15.96 1.78
N GLU A 574 23.62 15.14 0.73
CA GLU A 574 22.43 15.14 -0.14
C GLU A 574 21.11 14.80 0.60
N PRO A 575 21.03 13.77 1.47
CA PRO A 575 19.83 13.50 2.26
C PRO A 575 19.44 14.68 3.15
N GLU A 576 20.42 15.33 3.78
CA GLU A 576 20.18 16.48 4.67
C GLU A 576 19.70 17.69 3.88
N LEU A 577 20.27 17.96 2.69
CA LEU A 577 19.80 19.01 1.79
C LEU A 577 18.37 18.75 1.29
N ILE A 578 18.01 17.50 0.98
CA ILE A 578 16.64 17.14 0.59
C ILE A 578 15.68 17.30 1.77
N SER A 579 16.12 16.94 2.99
CA SER A 579 15.38 17.13 4.24
C SER A 579 15.12 18.62 4.50
N PHE A 580 16.16 19.46 4.34
CA PHE A 580 16.08 20.91 4.40
C PHE A 580 15.07 21.46 3.38
N LEU A 581 15.15 21.05 2.12
CA LEU A 581 14.20 21.48 1.07
C LEU A 581 12.77 21.01 1.35
N CYS A 582 12.59 19.85 1.97
CA CYS A 582 11.29 19.34 2.40
C CYS A 582 10.64 20.25 3.44
N GLU A 583 11.40 20.68 4.44
CA GLU A 583 10.93 21.63 5.45
C GLU A 583 10.80 23.06 4.88
N TRP A 584 11.68 23.47 3.96
CA TRP A 584 11.60 24.76 3.27
C TRP A 584 10.31 24.91 2.46
N LEU A 585 9.90 23.83 1.76
CA LEU A 585 8.70 23.80 0.91
C LEU A 585 7.37 23.91 1.68
N ASP A 586 7.38 23.79 3.02
CA ASP A 586 6.27 24.11 3.92
C ASP A 586 6.55 25.39 4.73
N PRO A 587 6.16 26.59 4.23
CA PRO A 587 6.34 27.85 4.97
C PRO A 587 5.57 27.95 6.29
N TRP A 588 4.64 27.04 6.58
CA TRP A 588 3.71 27.20 7.70
C TRP A 588 3.97 26.25 8.86
N HIS A 589 4.45 25.05 8.57
CA HIS A 589 4.79 24.05 9.58
C HIS A 589 6.25 23.61 9.53
N GLY A 590 7.00 24.03 8.51
CA GLY A 590 8.43 23.77 8.37
C GLY A 590 9.21 24.36 9.53
N ARG A 591 10.26 23.66 9.98
CA ARG A 591 11.11 24.09 11.10
C ARG A 591 12.34 24.89 10.70
N VAL A 592 12.57 25.01 9.39
CA VAL A 592 13.74 25.69 8.84
C VAL A 592 13.53 27.19 8.80
N ASP A 593 14.43 27.90 9.47
CA ASP A 593 14.52 29.35 9.53
C ASP A 593 15.65 29.87 8.61
N GLU A 594 15.70 31.19 8.39
CA GLU A 594 16.77 31.80 7.57
C GLU A 594 18.16 31.61 8.20
N ASP A 595 18.23 31.39 9.51
CA ASP A 595 19.49 31.16 10.21
C ASP A 595 20.11 29.78 9.87
N ASP A 596 19.29 28.77 9.53
CA ASP A 596 19.79 27.45 9.14
C ASP A 596 20.46 27.45 7.76
N ILE A 597 20.28 28.52 6.98
CA ILE A 597 20.97 28.69 5.69
C ILE A 597 22.48 28.87 5.89
N TRP A 598 22.90 29.41 7.04
CA TRP A 598 24.30 29.62 7.37
C TRP A 598 25.08 28.31 7.54
N ASP A 599 24.41 27.22 7.94
CA ASP A 599 25.05 25.90 8.06
C ASP A 599 25.47 25.33 6.69
N TRP A 600 24.88 25.83 5.61
CA TRP A 600 25.09 25.35 4.24
C TRP A 600 25.80 26.39 3.35
N GLU A 601 26.59 27.30 3.93
CA GLU A 601 27.37 28.27 3.18
C GLU A 601 28.20 27.60 2.06
N ASN A 602 28.14 28.18 0.85
CA ASN A 602 28.82 27.71 -0.36
C ASN A 602 28.31 26.38 -0.95
N ASN A 603 27.12 25.90 -0.55
CA ASN A 603 26.46 24.81 -1.25
C ASN A 603 25.67 25.33 -2.47
N SER A 604 25.89 24.74 -3.64
CA SER A 604 25.25 25.21 -4.89
C SER A 604 23.73 25.05 -4.91
N THR A 605 23.18 24.06 -4.22
CA THR A 605 21.72 23.86 -4.10
C THR A 605 21.08 25.00 -3.33
N ILE A 606 21.71 25.44 -2.24
CA ILE A 606 21.20 26.49 -1.36
C ILE A 606 21.38 27.87 -2.00
N ASP A 607 22.51 28.12 -2.67
CA ASP A 607 22.70 29.36 -3.43
C ASP A 607 21.70 29.46 -4.59
N HIS A 608 21.40 28.36 -5.29
CA HIS A 608 20.34 28.34 -6.31
C HIS A 608 18.94 28.53 -5.70
N LEU A 609 18.67 28.00 -4.51
CA LEU A 609 17.43 28.26 -3.78
C LEU A 609 17.28 29.76 -3.50
N GLN A 610 18.32 30.42 -2.98
CA GLN A 610 18.31 31.86 -2.73
C GLN A 610 18.07 32.66 -4.02
N ASP A 611 18.73 32.27 -5.12
CA ASP A 611 18.52 32.86 -6.44
C ASP A 611 17.06 32.74 -6.88
N MET A 612 16.47 31.54 -6.76
CA MET A 612 15.06 31.30 -7.10
C MET A 612 14.09 32.10 -6.23
N MET A 613 14.38 32.24 -4.94
CA MET A 613 13.56 33.05 -4.02
C MET A 613 13.59 34.52 -4.38
N LYS A 614 14.75 35.08 -4.76
CA LYS A 614 14.90 36.46 -5.26
C LYS A 614 14.21 36.67 -6.61
N MET A 615 14.32 35.70 -7.53
CA MET A 615 13.59 35.74 -8.80
C MET A 615 12.08 35.74 -8.56
N LEU A 616 11.59 34.91 -7.64
CA LEU A 616 10.18 34.86 -7.29
C LEU A 616 9.71 36.17 -6.65
N GLU A 617 10.57 36.83 -5.86
CA GLU A 617 10.29 38.06 -5.15
C GLU A 617 9.96 39.24 -6.08
N TYR A 618 10.83 39.49 -7.07
CA TYR A 618 10.72 40.64 -7.98
C TYR A 618 10.24 40.28 -9.38
N TRP A 619 10.06 38.99 -9.69
CA TRP A 619 9.96 38.47 -11.06
C TRP A 619 11.18 38.81 -11.93
N ASP A 620 12.33 39.11 -11.33
CA ASP A 620 13.55 39.46 -12.05
C ASP A 620 14.24 38.18 -12.58
N PRO A 621 14.54 38.06 -13.88
CA PRO A 621 15.25 36.92 -14.44
C PRO A 621 16.70 36.75 -14.00
N ASN A 622 17.36 37.80 -13.53
CA ASN A 622 18.78 37.73 -13.19
C ASN A 622 19.13 38.59 -11.96
N PRO A 623 18.74 38.13 -10.75
CA PRO A 623 19.05 38.85 -9.53
C PRO A 623 20.57 38.92 -9.30
N ASP A 624 21.02 40.00 -8.66
CA ASP A 624 22.40 40.18 -8.27
C ASP A 624 22.69 39.42 -6.96
N THR A 625 23.42 38.31 -7.08
CA THR A 625 23.76 37.42 -5.97
C THR A 625 25.27 37.18 -5.93
N MET A 626 25.82 37.18 -4.71
CA MET A 626 27.27 37.20 -4.46
C MET A 626 27.98 35.87 -4.82
N ASN A 627 27.27 34.74 -4.82
CA ASN A 627 27.85 33.42 -4.97
C ASN A 627 27.35 32.74 -6.25
N ARG A 628 28.19 32.71 -7.29
CA ARG A 628 27.90 31.98 -8.53
C ARG A 628 28.88 30.82 -8.69
N HIS A 629 28.37 29.60 -8.60
CA HIS A 629 29.17 28.40 -8.85
C HIS A 629 29.27 28.10 -10.37
N GLU A 630 30.29 27.33 -10.74
CA GLU A 630 30.49 26.83 -12.10
C GLU A 630 30.06 25.37 -12.28
N ASP A 631 29.46 24.79 -11.24
CA ASP A 631 28.96 23.43 -11.20
C ASP A 631 27.74 23.23 -12.14
N ARG A 632 27.38 21.96 -12.37
CA ARG A 632 26.31 21.61 -13.31
C ARG A 632 24.95 22.16 -12.86
N LEU A 633 24.68 22.19 -11.55
CA LEU A 633 23.44 22.72 -11.01
C LEU A 633 23.29 24.20 -11.38
N SER A 634 24.33 25.00 -11.14
CA SER A 634 24.31 26.42 -11.50
C SER A 634 24.17 26.65 -13.00
N ARG A 635 24.79 25.81 -13.85
CA ARG A 635 24.62 25.88 -15.31
C ARG A 635 23.18 25.64 -15.73
N ILE A 636 22.51 24.62 -15.18
CA ILE A 636 21.09 24.35 -15.47
C ILE A 636 20.22 25.50 -14.95
N GLY A 637 20.54 26.05 -13.77
CA GLY A 637 19.88 27.24 -13.23
C GLY A 637 19.95 28.45 -14.17
N ARG A 638 21.09 28.69 -14.84
CA ARG A 638 21.24 29.75 -15.86
C ARG A 638 20.35 29.54 -17.09
N ILE A 639 20.14 28.28 -17.52
CA ILE A 639 19.25 27.97 -18.66
C ILE A 639 17.80 28.36 -18.34
N SER A 640 17.35 28.18 -17.09
CA SER A 640 16.02 28.65 -16.67
C SER A 640 15.88 30.17 -16.76
N ARG A 641 16.93 30.92 -16.43
CA ARG A 641 16.98 32.38 -16.59
C ARG A 641 16.82 32.78 -18.06
N VAL A 642 17.43 32.04 -18.98
CA VAL A 642 17.22 32.23 -20.43
C VAL A 642 15.73 32.10 -20.78
N ALA A 643 15.04 31.09 -20.26
CA ALA A 643 13.60 30.92 -20.48
C ALA A 643 12.79 32.14 -20.02
N LEU A 644 13.15 32.71 -18.86
CA LEU A 644 12.47 33.87 -18.31
C LEU A 644 12.83 35.18 -19.06
N LEU A 645 14.09 35.36 -19.47
CA LEU A 645 14.51 36.48 -20.34
C LEU A 645 13.77 36.46 -21.68
N ARG A 646 13.61 35.28 -22.29
CA ARG A 646 12.79 35.08 -23.49
C ARG A 646 11.34 35.50 -23.24
N ALA A 647 10.75 35.06 -22.12
CA ALA A 647 9.38 35.39 -21.76
C ALA A 647 9.16 36.90 -21.55
N GLN A 648 10.15 37.59 -20.98
CA GLN A 648 10.14 39.04 -20.79
C GLN A 648 10.59 39.85 -22.03
N ARG A 649 10.80 39.19 -23.18
CA ARG A 649 11.20 39.80 -24.46
C ARG A 649 12.59 40.47 -24.46
N ARG A 650 13.45 40.07 -23.52
CA ARG A 650 14.87 40.49 -23.45
C ARG A 650 15.72 39.57 -24.33
N HIS A 651 15.36 39.46 -25.62
CA HIS A 651 15.90 38.44 -26.54
C HIS A 651 17.42 38.55 -26.80
N LYS A 652 18.01 39.74 -26.68
CA LYS A 652 19.46 39.93 -26.86
C LYS A 652 20.24 39.33 -25.70
N GLU A 653 19.85 39.69 -24.48
CA GLU A 653 20.45 39.16 -23.25
C GLU A 653 20.19 37.65 -23.11
N ALA A 654 19.01 37.19 -23.50
CA ALA A 654 18.69 35.77 -23.54
C ALA A 654 19.64 34.99 -24.47
N LEU A 655 19.93 35.52 -25.66
CA LEU A 655 20.84 34.87 -26.60
C LEU A 655 22.29 34.90 -26.10
N GLU A 656 22.75 36.01 -25.55
CA GLU A 656 24.09 36.13 -24.97
C GLU A 656 24.30 35.11 -23.85
N MET A 657 23.36 35.04 -22.90
CA MET A 657 23.41 34.07 -21.80
C MET A 657 23.31 32.62 -22.30
N ALA A 658 22.49 32.35 -23.32
CA ALA A 658 22.40 31.01 -23.92
C ALA A 658 23.71 30.59 -24.59
N LEU A 659 24.37 31.51 -25.30
CA LEU A 659 25.68 31.25 -25.92
C LEU A 659 26.76 31.02 -24.86
N ASP A 660 26.73 31.75 -23.74
CA ASP A 660 27.65 31.52 -22.63
C ASP A 660 27.43 30.14 -21.98
N CYS A 661 26.19 29.69 -21.85
CA CYS A 661 25.89 28.33 -21.39
C CYS A 661 26.49 27.27 -22.34
N VAL A 662 26.40 27.47 -23.66
CA VAL A 662 27.01 26.58 -24.66
C VAL A 662 28.55 26.63 -24.60
N ARG A 663 29.16 27.78 -24.34
CA ARG A 663 30.62 27.86 -24.14
C ARG A 663 31.08 27.06 -22.92
N SER A 664 30.29 27.07 -21.85
CA SER A 664 30.58 26.31 -20.63
C SER A 664 30.32 24.80 -20.80
N ASP A 665 29.30 24.42 -21.56
CA ASP A 665 28.95 23.02 -21.87
C ASP A 665 28.60 22.86 -23.37
N PRO A 666 29.62 22.65 -24.23
CA PRO A 666 29.41 22.58 -25.69
C PRO A 666 28.64 21.35 -26.16
N THR A 667 28.72 20.26 -25.39
CA THR A 667 28.06 18.98 -25.69
C THR A 667 26.65 18.90 -25.13
N GLY A 668 26.28 19.79 -24.20
CA GLY A 668 24.98 19.78 -23.55
C GLY A 668 23.81 20.04 -24.51
N VAL A 669 22.79 19.20 -24.41
CA VAL A 669 21.55 19.34 -25.21
C VAL A 669 20.74 20.58 -24.80
N ARG A 670 20.52 20.80 -23.49
CA ARG A 670 19.71 21.95 -23.01
C ARG A 670 20.27 23.32 -23.42
N PRO A 671 21.58 23.62 -23.26
CA PRO A 671 22.16 24.89 -23.74
C PRO A 671 21.94 25.12 -25.23
N ARG A 672 22.13 24.09 -26.06
CA ARG A 672 21.96 24.19 -27.52
C ARG A 672 20.50 24.37 -27.92
N ILE A 673 19.56 23.69 -27.25
CA ILE A 673 18.12 23.92 -27.40
C ILE A 673 17.78 25.37 -27.01
N ALA A 674 18.34 25.89 -25.91
CA ALA A 674 18.11 27.27 -25.49
C ALA A 674 18.58 28.28 -26.54
N VAL A 675 19.76 28.06 -27.16
CA VAL A 675 20.25 28.87 -28.28
C VAL A 675 19.31 28.78 -29.49
N ALA A 676 18.92 27.57 -29.90
CA ALA A 676 18.01 27.36 -31.02
C ALA A 676 16.68 28.11 -30.81
N LEU A 677 16.10 28.02 -29.62
CA LEU A 677 14.87 28.73 -29.25
C LEU A 677 15.05 30.26 -29.21
N CYS A 678 16.17 30.77 -28.70
CA CYS A 678 16.51 32.20 -28.76
C CYS A 678 16.66 32.72 -30.19
N LEU A 679 17.23 31.93 -31.10
CA LEU A 679 17.36 32.26 -32.52
C LEU A 679 16.00 32.29 -33.22
N LEU A 680 15.08 31.38 -32.87
CA LEU A 680 13.70 31.40 -33.36
C LEU A 680 12.97 32.68 -32.93
N ASP A 681 13.11 33.08 -31.66
CA ASP A 681 12.50 34.31 -31.16
C ASP A 681 12.99 35.57 -31.90
N GLN A 682 14.24 35.56 -32.38
CA GLN A 682 14.84 36.64 -33.17
C GLN A 682 14.51 36.55 -34.68
N GLY A 683 13.82 35.50 -35.14
CA GLY A 683 13.50 35.26 -36.55
C GLY A 683 14.67 34.72 -37.38
N ARG A 684 15.75 34.22 -36.76
CA ARG A 684 16.93 33.64 -37.42
C ARG A 684 16.74 32.14 -37.65
N TRP A 685 15.73 31.80 -38.48
CA TRP A 685 15.29 30.41 -38.70
C TRP A 685 16.37 29.48 -39.26
N HIS A 686 17.20 29.98 -40.20
CA HIS A 686 18.26 29.17 -40.82
C HIS A 686 19.31 28.73 -39.82
N GLU A 687 19.75 29.63 -38.94
CA GLU A 687 20.75 29.31 -37.92
C GLU A 687 20.18 28.39 -36.84
N SER A 688 18.94 28.64 -36.42
CA SER A 688 18.25 27.74 -35.49
C SER A 688 18.13 26.33 -36.07
N ARG A 689 17.85 26.23 -37.38
CA ARG A 689 17.80 24.94 -38.08
C ARG A 689 19.16 24.26 -38.14
N THR A 690 20.25 24.99 -38.37
CA THR A 690 21.59 24.43 -38.31
C THR A 690 21.87 23.81 -36.94
N VAL A 691 21.52 24.50 -35.85
CA VAL A 691 21.66 23.95 -34.49
C VAL A 691 20.80 22.70 -34.30
N LEU A 692 19.58 22.69 -34.83
CA LEU A 692 18.71 21.50 -34.79
C LEU A 692 19.30 20.32 -35.57
N ASP A 693 19.83 20.55 -36.78
CA ASP A 693 20.43 19.51 -37.61
C ASP A 693 21.65 18.89 -36.92
N GLU A 694 22.46 19.70 -36.24
CA GLU A 694 23.56 19.20 -35.42
C GLU A 694 23.07 18.41 -34.20
N LEU A 695 22.04 18.88 -33.49
CA LEU A 695 21.43 18.17 -32.35
C LEU A 695 20.81 16.83 -32.77
N ASN A 696 20.16 16.79 -33.92
CA ASN A 696 19.57 15.57 -34.46
C ASN A 696 20.65 14.58 -34.92
N THR A 697 21.86 15.06 -35.23
CA THR A 697 23.01 14.19 -35.56
C THR A 697 23.66 13.63 -34.30
N SER A 698 23.77 14.42 -33.22
CA SER A 698 24.36 13.97 -31.95
C SER A 698 23.39 13.12 -31.11
N ASP A 699 22.19 13.65 -30.87
CA ASP A 699 21.23 13.17 -29.85
C ASP A 699 19.82 12.91 -30.42
N PRO A 700 19.65 12.10 -31.49
CA PRO A 700 18.37 11.87 -32.15
C PRO A 700 17.29 11.23 -31.26
N THR A 701 17.67 10.50 -30.21
CA THR A 701 16.70 9.81 -29.34
C THR A 701 16.27 10.64 -28.14
N ASP A 702 16.86 11.81 -27.90
CA ASP A 702 16.48 12.70 -26.81
C ASP A 702 15.06 13.29 -27.05
N PRO A 703 14.09 13.09 -26.15
CA PRO A 703 12.75 13.66 -26.25
C PRO A 703 12.73 15.19 -26.37
N ARG A 704 13.70 15.89 -25.79
CA ARG A 704 13.80 17.35 -25.84
C ARG A 704 14.17 17.82 -27.24
N VAL A 705 15.06 17.08 -27.93
CA VAL A 705 15.43 17.33 -29.33
C VAL A 705 14.24 17.05 -30.25
N LYS A 706 13.53 15.94 -30.05
CA LYS A 706 12.28 15.66 -30.78
C LYS A 706 11.21 16.73 -30.51
N GLY A 707 11.12 17.24 -29.29
CA GLY A 707 10.27 18.37 -28.95
C GLY A 707 10.63 19.63 -29.75
N LEU A 708 11.92 19.96 -29.87
CA LEU A 708 12.39 21.06 -30.72
C LEU A 708 12.10 20.80 -32.21
N MET A 709 12.28 19.57 -32.70
CA MET A 709 11.90 19.20 -34.07
C MET A 709 10.41 19.44 -34.34
N ALA A 710 9.55 19.07 -33.39
CA ALA A 710 8.10 19.31 -33.48
C ALA A 710 7.78 20.80 -33.56
N LEU A 711 8.43 21.63 -32.74
CA LEU A 711 8.29 23.08 -32.77
C LEU A 711 8.75 23.71 -34.10
N MET A 712 9.67 23.06 -34.81
CA MET A 712 10.18 23.50 -36.12
C MET A 712 9.42 22.88 -37.32
N GLY A 713 8.32 22.15 -37.06
CA GLY A 713 7.40 21.65 -38.09
C GLY A 713 7.68 20.22 -38.56
N HIS A 714 8.54 19.46 -37.89
CA HIS A 714 8.64 18.01 -38.08
C HIS A 714 7.54 17.28 -37.29
N HIS A 715 7.19 16.06 -37.69
CA HIS A 715 6.16 15.26 -37.02
C HIS A 715 6.74 13.98 -36.39
N PRO A 716 7.47 14.09 -35.26
CA PRO A 716 7.90 12.92 -34.49
C PRO A 716 6.73 12.27 -33.73
N ASP A 717 6.96 11.08 -33.19
CA ASP A 717 5.94 10.31 -32.47
C ASP A 717 5.35 11.09 -31.28
N MET A 718 4.02 11.09 -31.22
CA MET A 718 3.22 11.96 -30.36
C MET A 718 2.98 11.40 -28.93
N GLU A 719 3.66 10.32 -28.56
CA GLU A 719 3.56 9.65 -27.26
C GLU A 719 4.41 10.34 -26.19
N GLU A 720 5.48 11.02 -26.59
CA GLU A 720 6.40 11.69 -25.67
C GLU A 720 5.83 13.03 -25.18
N PHE A 721 6.00 13.32 -23.89
CA PHE A 721 5.51 14.55 -23.25
C PHE A 721 5.99 15.81 -23.97
N GLU A 722 7.28 15.90 -24.27
CA GLU A 722 7.96 17.05 -24.88
C GLU A 722 7.41 17.37 -26.28
N VAL A 723 7.09 16.34 -27.06
CA VAL A 723 6.47 16.44 -28.39
C VAL A 723 4.99 16.80 -28.26
N SER A 724 4.28 16.17 -27.33
CA SER A 724 2.85 16.42 -27.11
C SER A 724 2.58 17.88 -26.68
N MET A 725 3.46 18.46 -25.86
CA MET A 725 3.37 19.85 -25.41
C MET A 725 3.77 20.84 -26.50
N ALA A 726 4.65 20.44 -27.42
CA ALA A 726 5.03 21.23 -28.58
C ALA A 726 3.89 21.34 -29.60
N MET A 727 3.16 20.26 -29.85
CA MET A 727 2.11 20.18 -30.87
C MET A 727 0.73 20.64 -30.38
N ASP A 728 0.21 19.99 -29.33
CA ASP A 728 -1.18 20.12 -28.89
C ASP A 728 -1.31 20.31 -27.36
N PRO A 729 -0.75 21.38 -26.78
CA PRO A 729 -0.70 21.55 -25.33
C PRO A 729 -2.10 21.63 -24.68
N ARG A 730 -3.11 22.20 -25.35
CA ARG A 730 -4.49 22.33 -24.80
C ARG A 730 -5.24 21.01 -24.68
N SER A 731 -5.10 20.13 -25.68
CA SER A 731 -5.86 18.88 -25.72
C SER A 731 -5.18 17.81 -24.88
N LYS A 732 -3.84 17.72 -24.97
CA LYS A 732 -3.05 16.69 -24.30
C LYS A 732 -2.54 17.06 -22.93
N GLY A 733 -2.42 18.36 -22.59
CA GLY A 733 -1.86 18.78 -21.30
C GLY A 733 -2.57 18.20 -20.08
N ARG A 734 -3.88 17.92 -20.19
CA ARG A 734 -4.66 17.30 -19.11
C ARG A 734 -4.14 15.92 -18.72
N ASN A 735 -3.62 15.16 -19.69
CA ASN A 735 -3.11 13.82 -19.46
C ASN A 735 -1.81 13.87 -18.64
N TYR A 736 -1.02 14.92 -18.83
CA TYR A 736 0.29 15.07 -18.20
C TYR A 736 0.30 15.94 -16.94
N LEU A 737 -0.87 16.41 -16.48
CA LEU A 737 -0.96 17.23 -15.26
C LEU A 737 -0.48 16.47 -14.02
N ASP A 738 -0.83 15.19 -13.95
CA ASP A 738 -0.37 14.31 -12.89
C ASP A 738 1.02 13.75 -13.21
N GLU A 739 1.33 13.43 -14.47
CA GLU A 739 2.61 12.84 -14.90
C GLU A 739 3.81 13.79 -14.83
N ALA A 740 3.62 15.09 -15.03
CA ALA A 740 4.68 16.10 -15.04
C ALA A 740 4.40 17.21 -14.01
N PRO A 741 4.46 16.92 -12.70
CA PRO A 741 3.99 17.83 -11.63
C PRO A 741 4.77 19.14 -11.53
N ILE A 742 5.98 19.20 -12.10
CA ILE A 742 6.88 20.36 -12.05
C ILE A 742 6.79 21.25 -13.31
N ASN A 743 6.22 20.74 -14.41
CA ASN A 743 6.19 21.47 -15.67
C ASN A 743 4.93 22.36 -15.74
N PRO A 744 5.07 23.69 -15.67
CA PRO A 744 3.92 24.57 -15.59
C PRO A 744 3.09 24.61 -16.87
N MET A 745 3.67 24.26 -18.03
CA MET A 745 2.98 24.29 -19.32
C MET A 745 1.86 23.25 -19.41
N ALA A 746 1.99 22.13 -18.68
CA ALA A 746 0.96 21.11 -18.59
C ALA A 746 -0.35 21.69 -18.03
N GLY A 747 -0.30 22.68 -17.12
CA GLY A 747 -1.50 23.33 -16.57
C GLY A 747 -1.83 24.70 -17.17
N ALA A 748 -0.81 25.47 -17.57
CA ALA A 748 -0.92 26.91 -17.87
C ALA A 748 -1.92 27.24 -19.00
N LEU A 749 -1.95 26.39 -20.03
CA LEU A 749 -2.77 26.60 -21.23
C LEU A 749 -4.16 25.93 -21.15
N ILE A 750 -4.44 25.20 -20.07
CA ILE A 750 -5.71 24.48 -19.89
C ILE A 750 -6.74 25.38 -19.21
N ARG A 751 -7.99 25.25 -19.63
CA ARG A 751 -9.11 25.90 -18.94
C ARG A 751 -9.25 25.34 -17.52
N GLY A 752 -8.88 26.17 -16.55
CA GLY A 752 -8.95 25.82 -15.13
C GLY A 752 -7.62 25.34 -14.54
N GLY A 753 -6.57 25.13 -15.33
CA GLY A 753 -5.29 24.56 -14.88
C GLY A 753 -4.25 25.56 -14.35
N LEU A 754 -4.65 26.81 -14.09
CA LEU A 754 -3.71 27.88 -13.75
C LEU A 754 -3.15 27.71 -12.34
N ASP A 755 -3.96 27.22 -11.41
CA ASP A 755 -3.51 26.93 -10.05
C ASP A 755 -2.49 25.81 -10.02
N GLU A 756 -2.69 24.73 -10.78
CA GLU A 756 -1.69 23.67 -10.90
C GLU A 756 -0.41 24.16 -11.56
N ALA A 757 -0.49 25.02 -12.59
CA ALA A 757 0.70 25.66 -13.17
C ALA A 757 1.49 26.49 -12.14
N LEU A 758 0.79 27.20 -11.23
CA LEU A 758 1.40 27.94 -10.13
C LEU A 758 2.00 27.03 -9.05
N THR A 759 1.44 25.83 -8.83
CA THR A 759 2.04 24.81 -7.95
C THR A 759 3.28 24.15 -8.55
N ALA A 760 3.32 24.05 -9.87
CA ALA A 760 4.41 23.44 -10.62
C ALA A 760 5.62 24.39 -10.67
N ASN A 761 5.48 25.53 -11.35
CA ASN A 761 6.50 26.56 -11.42
C ASN A 761 5.88 27.94 -11.66
N ALA A 762 5.98 28.81 -10.65
CA ALA A 762 5.42 30.16 -10.63
C ALA A 762 5.98 31.07 -11.73
N LEU A 763 7.22 30.84 -12.19
CA LEU A 763 7.87 31.73 -13.15
C LEU A 763 7.18 31.77 -14.51
N ILE A 764 6.31 30.81 -14.81
CA ILE A 764 5.51 30.81 -16.05
C ILE A 764 4.64 32.07 -16.18
N VAL A 765 4.18 32.65 -15.07
CA VAL A 765 3.31 33.84 -15.09
C VAL A 765 4.10 35.16 -15.02
N ALA A 766 5.39 35.09 -14.74
CA ALA A 766 6.24 36.25 -14.44
C ALA A 766 6.20 37.31 -15.55
N HIS A 767 6.27 36.90 -16.82
CA HIS A 767 6.26 37.82 -17.96
C HIS A 767 5.02 38.72 -18.04
N GLU A 768 3.82 38.15 -17.84
CA GLU A 768 2.59 38.94 -17.79
C GLU A 768 2.40 39.64 -16.44
N ALA A 769 2.92 39.06 -15.36
CA ALA A 769 2.87 39.67 -14.03
C ALA A 769 3.66 40.99 -13.98
N VAL A 770 4.89 41.01 -14.52
CA VAL A 770 5.71 42.23 -14.66
C VAL A 770 5.01 43.25 -15.53
N ARG A 771 4.51 42.84 -16.70
CA ARG A 771 3.78 43.73 -17.63
C ARG A 771 2.53 44.36 -17.01
N ARG A 772 1.86 43.65 -16.11
CA ARG A 772 0.62 44.09 -15.44
C ARG A 772 0.86 44.62 -14.03
N VAL A 773 2.11 44.69 -13.58
CA VAL A 773 2.52 45.17 -12.25
C VAL A 773 1.79 44.40 -11.15
N VAL A 774 1.89 43.08 -11.19
CA VAL A 774 1.26 42.18 -10.21
C VAL A 774 2.34 41.43 -9.42
N GLY A 775 2.36 41.63 -8.11
CA GLY A 775 3.30 40.93 -7.23
C GLY A 775 2.98 39.43 -7.02
N PRO A 776 3.99 38.64 -6.64
CA PRO A 776 3.90 37.18 -6.46
C PRO A 776 3.05 36.79 -5.23
N GLY A 777 3.17 37.53 -4.14
CA GLY A 777 2.52 37.21 -2.86
C GLY A 777 1.00 37.42 -2.88
N HIS A 778 0.24 36.53 -2.24
CA HIS A 778 -1.21 36.66 -2.07
C HIS A 778 -1.57 37.29 -0.70
N LYS A 779 -2.34 38.38 -0.71
CA LYS A 779 -2.95 38.96 0.51
C LYS A 779 -4.46 38.76 0.48
N ILE A 780 -5.02 38.37 1.63
CA ILE A 780 -6.47 38.24 1.80
C ILE A 780 -7.10 39.62 1.60
N SER A 781 -8.15 39.69 0.78
CA SER A 781 -8.89 40.93 0.57
C SER A 781 -9.55 41.38 1.88
N ALA A 782 -9.41 42.66 2.23
CA ALA A 782 -10.12 43.27 3.35
C ALA A 782 -11.66 43.07 3.25
N LEU A 783 -12.19 42.97 2.03
CA LEU A 783 -13.60 42.68 1.78
C LEU A 783 -14.03 41.33 2.38
N THR A 784 -13.16 40.31 2.32
CA THR A 784 -13.46 38.99 2.91
C THR A 784 -13.61 39.09 4.43
N TYR A 785 -12.73 39.85 5.09
CA TYR A 785 -12.86 40.13 6.52
C TYR A 785 -14.13 40.92 6.83
N LEU A 786 -14.46 41.93 6.03
CA LEU A 786 -15.70 42.71 6.19
C LEU A 786 -16.96 41.86 6.01
N VAL A 787 -16.99 40.92 5.07
CA VAL A 787 -18.14 40.03 4.90
C VAL A 787 -18.29 39.09 6.10
N HIS A 788 -17.20 38.46 6.55
CA HIS A 788 -17.27 37.55 7.69
C HIS A 788 -17.61 38.27 9.00
N LEU A 789 -16.93 39.38 9.30
CA LEU A 789 -17.11 40.14 10.54
C LEU A 789 -18.36 41.02 10.51
N GLY A 790 -18.68 41.64 9.37
CA GLY A 790 -19.72 42.65 9.24
C GLY A 790 -21.07 42.16 8.70
N LEU A 791 -21.12 41.00 8.02
CA LEU A 791 -22.38 40.45 7.50
C LEU A 791 -22.73 39.11 8.17
N VAL A 792 -21.82 38.15 8.13
CA VAL A 792 -22.09 36.77 8.56
C VAL A 792 -22.19 36.66 10.08
N LEU A 793 -21.28 37.29 10.82
CA LEU A 793 -21.31 37.27 12.28
C LEU A 793 -22.57 37.93 12.88
N PRO A 794 -23.03 39.12 12.40
CA PRO A 794 -24.32 39.68 12.82
C PRO A 794 -25.51 38.79 12.48
N PHE A 795 -25.49 38.08 11.34
CA PHE A 795 -26.58 37.16 10.96
C PHE A 795 -26.71 36.00 11.96
N TRP A 796 -25.59 35.44 12.44
CA TRP A 796 -25.60 34.46 13.54
C TRP A 796 -26.14 35.04 14.84
N GLY A 797 -25.80 36.30 15.15
CA GLY A 797 -26.35 37.03 16.29
C GLY A 797 -27.87 37.21 16.20
N MET A 798 -28.39 37.54 15.02
CA MET A 798 -29.84 37.63 14.77
C MET A 798 -30.53 36.28 14.92
N GLY A 799 -29.93 35.19 14.39
CA GLY A 799 -30.47 33.84 14.55
C GLY A 799 -30.52 33.38 16.02
N ALA A 800 -29.49 33.71 16.80
CA ALA A 800 -29.47 33.45 18.24
C ALA A 800 -30.50 34.30 19.01
N ALA A 801 -30.66 35.58 18.64
CA ALA A 801 -31.69 36.45 19.20
C ALA A 801 -33.11 35.93 18.90
N TYR A 802 -33.35 35.42 17.69
CA TYR A 802 -34.62 34.78 17.33
C TYR A 802 -34.88 33.51 18.16
N LEU A 803 -33.89 32.64 18.33
CA LEU A 803 -34.00 31.48 19.22
C LEU A 803 -34.28 31.86 20.67
N ALA A 804 -33.72 32.99 21.14
CA ALA A 804 -34.02 33.54 22.46
C ALA A 804 -35.50 33.88 22.62
N THR A 805 -36.15 34.40 21.57
CA THR A 805 -37.60 34.71 21.59
C THR A 805 -38.48 33.45 21.62
N LEU A 806 -38.02 32.33 21.04
CA LEU A 806 -38.80 31.09 20.96
C LEU A 806 -38.65 30.17 22.17
N ARG A 807 -37.45 30.08 22.75
CA ARG A 807 -37.07 29.05 23.73
C ARG A 807 -36.47 29.63 25.03
N GLY A 808 -36.38 30.95 25.17
CA GLY A 808 -35.88 31.65 26.36
C GLY A 808 -34.44 32.17 26.23
N THR A 809 -34.08 33.14 27.08
CA THR A 809 -32.80 33.87 27.03
C THR A 809 -31.57 32.99 27.24
N THR A 810 -31.67 31.96 28.09
CA THR A 810 -30.58 30.99 28.33
C THR A 810 -30.23 30.20 27.06
N VAL A 811 -31.25 29.74 26.32
CA VAL A 811 -31.07 29.03 25.05
C VAL A 811 -30.52 29.98 23.97
N GLY A 812 -30.98 31.23 23.94
CA GLY A 812 -30.46 32.26 23.04
C GLY A 812 -28.97 32.57 23.25
N ILE A 813 -28.54 32.75 24.50
CA ILE A 813 -27.12 32.96 24.84
C ILE A 813 -26.28 31.73 24.47
N GLY A 814 -26.78 30.52 24.77
CA GLY A 814 -26.11 29.27 24.38
C GLY A 814 -25.95 29.14 22.86
N ALA A 815 -26.99 29.49 22.09
CA ALA A 815 -26.95 29.49 20.63
C ALA A 815 -25.97 30.54 20.07
N ALA A 816 -25.90 31.74 20.66
CA ALA A 816 -24.95 32.78 20.26
C ALA A 816 -23.49 32.32 20.44
N VAL A 817 -23.16 31.70 21.57
CA VAL A 817 -21.83 31.13 21.84
C VAL A 817 -21.52 29.99 20.88
N ALA A 818 -22.48 29.08 20.63
CA ALA A 818 -22.29 27.97 19.72
C ALA A 818 -22.07 28.43 18.27
N PHE A 819 -22.90 29.33 17.75
CA PHE A 819 -22.76 29.84 16.38
C PHE A 819 -21.49 30.68 16.21
N GLY A 820 -21.17 31.55 17.18
CA GLY A 820 -19.91 32.30 17.18
C GLY A 820 -18.68 31.38 17.21
N GLY A 821 -18.71 30.35 18.07
CA GLY A 821 -17.65 29.34 18.15
C GLY A 821 -17.48 28.54 16.86
N LEU A 822 -18.57 28.04 16.28
CA LEU A 822 -18.57 27.35 14.99
C LEU A 822 -18.07 28.25 13.86
N HIS A 823 -18.43 29.54 13.86
CA HIS A 823 -17.95 30.50 12.87
C HIS A 823 -16.45 30.75 12.98
N LEU A 824 -15.92 30.90 14.20
CA LEU A 824 -14.47 31.02 14.43
C LEU A 824 -13.73 29.74 14.02
N MET A 825 -14.27 28.56 14.34
CA MET A 825 -13.73 27.28 13.87
C MET A 825 -13.74 27.18 12.35
N TYR A 826 -14.81 27.62 11.69
CA TYR A 826 -14.91 27.65 10.23
C TYR A 826 -13.85 28.57 9.61
N ILE A 827 -13.66 29.79 10.14
CA ILE A 827 -12.61 30.71 9.66
C ILE A 827 -11.22 30.09 9.86
N ARG A 828 -10.96 29.48 11.03
CA ARG A 828 -9.69 28.77 11.29
C ARG A 828 -9.49 27.61 10.32
N LEU A 829 -10.53 26.81 10.05
CA LEU A 829 -10.48 25.70 9.10
C LEU A 829 -10.19 26.21 7.67
N LEU A 830 -10.83 27.29 7.24
CA LEU A 830 -10.54 27.92 5.94
C LEU A 830 -9.08 28.40 5.85
N LYS A 831 -8.57 29.00 6.93
CA LYS A 831 -7.15 29.41 7.00
C LYS A 831 -6.23 28.19 6.92
N GLN A 832 -6.52 27.14 7.67
CA GLN A 832 -5.75 25.88 7.62
C GLN A 832 -5.79 25.25 6.22
N GLN A 833 -6.95 25.21 5.57
CA GLN A 833 -7.08 24.66 4.20
C GLN A 833 -6.23 25.41 3.16
N ARG A 834 -6.00 26.72 3.35
CA ARG A 834 -5.09 27.51 2.49
C ARG A 834 -3.62 27.18 2.70
N HIS A 835 -3.26 26.72 3.90
CA HIS A 835 -1.91 26.38 4.31
C HIS A 835 -1.61 24.88 4.12
N VAL A 836 -2.47 24.14 3.42
CA VAL A 836 -2.16 22.75 3.08
C VAL A 836 -1.36 22.75 1.78
N VAL A 837 -0.14 22.21 1.84
CA VAL A 837 0.68 21.92 0.66
C VAL A 837 0.06 20.76 -0.11
N LYS A 838 -0.33 21.03 -1.37
CA LYS A 838 -0.86 20.05 -2.32
C LYS A 838 -0.50 20.49 -3.73
N GLN A 839 -0.32 19.52 -4.62
CA GLN A 839 -0.18 19.78 -6.05
C GLN A 839 -1.51 20.24 -6.67
N ARG A 840 -2.63 19.63 -6.29
CA ARG A 840 -3.96 19.92 -6.86
C ARG A 840 -4.89 20.57 -5.86
N ASP A 841 -5.79 21.40 -6.37
CA ASP A 841 -6.83 22.11 -5.61
C ASP A 841 -6.26 22.87 -4.41
N GLN A 842 -5.04 23.39 -4.54
CA GLN A 842 -4.38 24.16 -3.50
C GLN A 842 -5.10 25.51 -3.38
N ARG A 843 -5.79 25.72 -2.26
CA ARG A 843 -6.77 26.81 -2.14
C ARG A 843 -6.15 28.20 -2.28
N MET A 844 -4.92 28.39 -1.82
CA MET A 844 -4.20 29.67 -1.98
C MET A 844 -3.81 29.93 -3.44
N MET A 845 -3.42 28.90 -4.19
CA MET A 845 -3.10 29.00 -5.62
C MET A 845 -4.34 29.25 -6.47
N ILE A 846 -5.49 28.67 -6.11
CA ILE A 846 -6.77 29.02 -6.74
C ILE A 846 -7.07 30.51 -6.55
N GLU A 847 -6.87 31.03 -5.33
CA GLU A 847 -7.11 32.45 -5.02
C GLU A 847 -6.10 33.37 -5.75
N LEU A 848 -4.83 32.99 -5.82
CA LEU A 848 -3.78 33.68 -6.59
C LEU A 848 -4.08 33.66 -8.09
N GLY A 849 -4.42 32.51 -8.66
CA GLY A 849 -4.82 32.36 -10.06
C GLY A 849 -6.06 33.20 -10.40
N ARG A 850 -7.04 33.30 -9.50
CA ARG A 850 -8.19 34.23 -9.66
C ARG A 850 -7.76 35.69 -9.65
N ARG A 851 -6.78 36.08 -8.83
CA ARG A 851 -6.22 37.45 -8.84
C ARG A 851 -5.52 37.74 -10.17
N LEU A 852 -4.68 36.82 -10.65
CA LEU A 852 -3.99 36.94 -11.94
C LEU A 852 -4.99 37.06 -13.11
N LYS A 853 -6.03 36.22 -13.14
CA LYS A 853 -7.14 36.31 -14.11
C LYS A 853 -7.83 37.67 -14.08
N ARG A 854 -8.16 38.20 -12.89
CA ARG A 854 -8.77 39.55 -12.75
C ARG A 854 -7.87 40.66 -13.28
N LYS A 855 -6.56 40.54 -13.08
CA LYS A 855 -5.55 41.50 -13.56
C LYS A 855 -5.11 41.25 -15.02
N LYS A 856 -5.67 40.24 -15.69
CA LYS A 856 -5.30 39.82 -17.05
C LYS A 856 -3.80 39.48 -17.18
N ALA A 857 -3.22 38.93 -16.11
CA ALA A 857 -1.83 38.50 -16.04
C ALA A 857 -1.75 36.96 -16.14
N VAL A 858 -2.15 36.39 -17.28
CA VAL A 858 -2.29 34.94 -17.46
C VAL A 858 -1.54 34.49 -18.71
N PRO A 859 -0.80 33.37 -18.66
CA PRO A 859 -0.15 32.78 -19.83
C PRO A 859 -1.20 32.27 -20.84
N THR A 860 -0.90 32.45 -22.12
CA THR A 860 -1.67 32.05 -23.29
C THR A 860 -0.71 31.65 -24.41
N GLU A 861 -1.16 30.84 -25.37
CA GLU A 861 -0.27 30.41 -26.48
C GLU A 861 0.35 31.58 -27.26
N GLY A 862 -0.31 32.73 -27.34
CA GLY A 862 0.19 33.89 -28.07
C GLY A 862 1.19 34.76 -27.30
N ASN A 863 1.34 34.60 -25.99
CA ASN A 863 2.26 35.41 -25.18
C ASN A 863 3.36 34.61 -24.47
N THR A 864 3.19 33.30 -24.29
CA THR A 864 4.25 32.41 -23.82
C THR A 864 5.21 32.09 -24.98
N PRO A 865 6.54 32.27 -24.81
CA PRO A 865 7.50 31.86 -25.83
C PRO A 865 7.37 30.39 -26.19
N VAL A 866 7.67 30.08 -27.44
CA VAL A 866 7.64 28.70 -27.94
C VAL A 866 8.74 27.89 -27.25
N GLY A 867 8.43 26.64 -26.86
CA GLY A 867 9.41 25.74 -26.23
C GLY A 867 9.78 26.07 -24.78
N THR A 868 9.03 26.92 -24.07
CA THR A 868 9.27 27.18 -22.64
C THR A 868 9.27 25.91 -21.79
N HIS A 869 8.47 24.90 -22.14
CA HIS A 869 8.42 23.61 -21.42
C HIS A 869 9.71 22.80 -21.49
N LEU A 870 10.63 23.10 -22.40
CA LEU A 870 11.90 22.38 -22.59
C LEU A 870 13.05 22.93 -21.74
N ILE A 871 12.97 24.20 -21.32
CA ILE A 871 14.10 24.92 -20.70
C ILE A 871 13.77 25.60 -19.38
N LEU A 872 12.49 25.80 -19.05
CA LEU A 872 12.09 26.42 -17.79
C LEU A 872 12.15 25.40 -16.63
N THR A 873 13.06 25.62 -15.68
CA THR A 873 13.18 24.79 -14.46
C THR A 873 12.92 25.61 -13.20
N GLY A 874 12.61 24.93 -12.08
CA GLY A 874 12.38 25.55 -10.78
C GLY A 874 13.56 25.39 -9.81
N LEU A 875 13.24 24.99 -8.58
CA LEU A 875 14.24 24.58 -7.60
C LEU A 875 14.95 23.31 -8.08
N LEU A 876 16.27 23.27 -7.91
CA LEU A 876 17.11 22.16 -8.32
C LEU A 876 17.71 21.48 -7.09
N VAL A 877 17.89 20.17 -7.16
CA VAL A 877 18.55 19.36 -6.11
C VAL A 877 19.45 18.32 -6.77
N THR A 878 20.48 17.85 -6.07
CA THR A 878 21.35 16.77 -6.54
C THR A 878 21.06 15.44 -5.85
N VAL A 879 21.13 14.35 -6.61
CA VAL A 879 21.20 12.98 -6.10
C VAL A 879 22.34 12.27 -6.83
N ASN A 880 23.36 11.82 -6.10
CA ASN A 880 24.61 11.25 -6.63
C ASN A 880 25.25 12.11 -7.75
N GLY A 881 25.18 13.44 -7.61
CA GLY A 881 25.68 14.40 -8.59
C GLY A 881 24.80 14.60 -9.83
N VAL A 882 23.64 13.95 -9.92
CA VAL A 882 22.63 14.17 -10.96
C VAL A 882 21.72 15.33 -10.55
N VAL A 883 21.57 16.34 -11.40
CA VAL A 883 20.75 17.52 -11.11
C VAL A 883 19.30 17.31 -11.53
N LEU A 884 18.38 17.46 -10.58
CA LEU A 884 16.95 17.17 -10.74
C LEU A 884 16.10 18.42 -10.41
N ASP A 885 14.98 18.59 -11.11
CA ASP A 885 14.06 19.71 -10.91
C ASP A 885 12.84 19.31 -10.07
N ILE A 886 12.58 20.04 -8.99
CA ILE A 886 11.44 19.81 -8.08
C ILE A 886 10.35 20.89 -8.20
N GLY A 887 10.50 21.81 -9.15
CA GLY A 887 9.58 22.92 -9.42
C GLY A 887 9.67 24.06 -8.40
N LEU A 888 9.07 25.20 -8.73
CA LEU A 888 9.07 26.41 -7.89
C LEU A 888 7.62 26.84 -7.58
N PRO A 889 6.99 26.32 -6.52
CA PRO A 889 5.60 26.61 -6.22
C PRO A 889 5.40 28.06 -5.76
N ALA A 890 4.37 28.73 -6.26
CA ALA A 890 4.15 30.16 -6.00
C ALA A 890 3.81 30.50 -4.53
N TRP A 891 3.43 29.50 -3.71
CA TRP A 891 3.21 29.74 -2.27
C TRP A 891 4.48 30.06 -1.49
N LEU A 892 5.66 29.75 -2.04
CA LEU A 892 6.93 30.15 -1.43
C LEU A 892 7.09 31.66 -1.33
N ALA A 893 6.35 32.44 -2.12
CA ALA A 893 6.26 33.88 -1.96
C ALA A 893 5.72 34.32 -0.58
N ALA A 894 5.19 33.39 0.23
CA ALA A 894 4.82 33.65 1.63
C ALA A 894 6.04 33.77 2.57
N ARG A 895 7.22 33.26 2.19
CA ARG A 895 8.48 33.43 2.92
C ARG A 895 9.10 34.81 2.66
N ASN A 896 8.87 35.39 1.49
CA ASN A 896 9.42 36.70 1.12
C ASN A 896 8.68 37.85 1.81
N GLU A 897 9.37 38.96 2.03
CA GLU A 897 8.76 40.18 2.52
C GLU A 897 7.69 40.73 1.55
N PRO A 898 6.59 41.29 2.05
CA PRO A 898 5.53 41.78 1.20
C PRO A 898 5.91 43.10 0.52
N ILE A 899 6.33 43.00 -0.74
CA ILE A 899 6.71 44.15 -1.56
C ILE A 899 5.50 44.98 -2.03
N ALA A 900 5.71 46.30 -2.16
CA ALA A 900 4.76 47.20 -2.80
C ALA A 900 4.77 47.00 -4.33
N GLU A 901 3.60 46.80 -4.96
CA GLU A 901 3.50 46.51 -6.41
C GLU A 901 4.24 47.53 -7.31
N ARG A 902 4.46 48.77 -6.84
CA ARG A 902 5.19 49.82 -7.59
C ARG A 902 6.68 49.55 -7.79
N SER A 903 7.34 48.75 -6.95
CA SER A 903 8.77 48.45 -7.07
C SER A 903 9.08 47.25 -7.98
N ILE A 904 8.07 46.72 -8.68
CA ILE A 904 8.20 45.65 -9.68
C ILE A 904 8.49 46.26 -11.09
N GLN A 905 8.37 47.58 -11.23
CA GLN A 905 8.80 48.34 -12.40
C GLN A 905 10.25 48.76 -12.26
#